data_AF-A0AAE6BV95-F1
#
_entry.id   AF-A0AAE6BV95-F1
#
_cell.length_a   1.000
_cell.length_b   1.000
_cell.length_c   1.000
_cell.angle_alpha   90.00
_cell.angle_beta   90.00
_cell.angle_gamma   90.00
#
_symmetry.space_group_name_H-M   'P 1'
#
loop_
_entity.id
_entity.type
_entity.pdbx_description
1 polymer ?
#
loop_
_entity_poly.entity_id
_entity_poly.type
_entity_poly.pdbx_seq_one_letter_code
_entity_poly.pdbx_strand_id
1 'polypeptide(L)'
;MKRFAIFTLVALLCSMFGFAETIDRLEAFPGAEGYGRYTSGGRGGKVLKVTKLTDDGSEGTLRWACNQAGARTIVFEVSGNIHLESALDLKNGNVTIAGQTAPGDGICITDYPFSIKANNVIIRYIRFRLGNKNVTKDGADGWDGLGALDQRDIIIDHCSVSWSIDECLSFSGTHNTTVQWCIVSQSLVNSGHSKGNHGYGGNWGGEYGSYHHNLLAHHTSRAPRLGPRPTTQLNEVMDMRNNVMFNYSGESCYGGEGMNVNIVNNYYKPGPGNKYVNGSNNKRFRIAGIGIRTVDYVLDKDKIAASYNSLMGTSINKGNVEGYFSKGRPGVQIAGRSYDIADDNTINIDGKILTITWNAYKPALHKIGTYYVDGNNNSNFGQVEGDNWGFGIYNQITWSEWDGLASVSSSQNNIKNDMKLDRPIEYVYTTTHSAQDAYAKVLDHAGASLKRDALDKMIIEEARNNKAASTGSGLDAGFINTPDDIVYPAGTALEENGKLPILANVAAPVDTDGDGMPDKWEQENGLDPNDPSDGAKATASGFTNLEIYLNSLVEHITASQNEAGKMLNGDLTFADDAVELPKYEAPVVETFEYEISKSTSHMMRDDPQPFLFSDGISVSCTDASRKYSNGSSATADYVKFGSGSNRTWTIKLPEGKVATELTFIGWANNDNNQSYVASVNNDKFAADDYVFPIRNINDAAKHTINVTEPSNEVKVIFGGSEVVIQIMIKAKKADQSGIEDIVIDPAKPQGNGKIYNIMGVEIKEPLLPGIYIRDGKKFIVK
;
A
#
# COMPACT_ATOMS: atom_id res chain seq x y z
N MET A 1 19.34 34.33 -59.64
CA MET A 1 18.95 35.08 -58.43
C MET A 1 17.62 34.57 -57.84
N LYS A 2 17.49 33.26 -57.58
CA LYS A 2 16.26 32.63 -57.01
C LYS A 2 16.56 31.39 -56.15
N ARG A 3 17.66 31.40 -55.37
CA ARG A 3 18.00 30.29 -54.45
C ARG A 3 18.48 30.73 -53.05
N PHE A 4 18.52 32.03 -52.76
CA PHE A 4 18.93 32.56 -51.45
C PHE A 4 17.77 33.12 -50.59
N ALA A 5 16.53 33.10 -51.08
CA ALA A 5 15.37 33.65 -50.38
C ALA A 5 14.49 32.62 -49.63
N ILE A 6 14.81 31.32 -49.73
CA ILE A 6 14.03 30.26 -49.06
C ILE A 6 14.69 29.81 -47.74
N PHE A 7 16.00 30.07 -47.56
CA PHE A 7 16.69 29.72 -46.31
C PHE A 7 16.51 30.74 -45.18
N THR A 8 16.11 31.98 -45.48
CA THR A 8 15.88 33.01 -44.45
C THR A 8 14.44 32.99 -43.91
N LEU A 9 13.48 32.42 -44.63
CA LEU A 9 12.09 32.32 -44.15
C LEU A 9 11.86 31.11 -43.22
N VAL A 10 12.66 30.04 -43.36
CA VAL A 10 12.57 28.85 -42.48
C VAL A 10 13.34 29.06 -41.18
N ALA A 11 14.41 29.86 -41.17
CA ALA A 11 15.14 30.21 -39.95
C ALA A 11 14.41 31.23 -39.04
N LEU A 12 13.48 32.02 -39.60
CA LEU A 12 12.63 32.95 -38.83
C LEU A 12 11.30 32.32 -38.36
N LEU A 13 10.90 31.16 -38.89
CA LEU A 13 9.75 30.40 -38.40
C LEU A 13 10.11 29.35 -37.34
N CYS A 14 11.40 29.00 -37.20
CA CYS A 14 11.89 28.12 -36.13
C CYS A 14 12.35 28.85 -34.85
N SER A 15 12.18 30.17 -34.76
CA SER A 15 12.48 30.98 -33.56
C SER A 15 11.22 31.48 -32.84
N MET A 16 10.02 31.01 -33.22
CA MET A 16 8.76 31.26 -32.50
C MET A 16 8.23 30.07 -31.69
N PHE A 17 9.01 28.99 -31.53
CA PHE A 17 8.84 28.13 -30.35
C PHE A 17 9.52 28.78 -29.15
N GLY A 18 9.12 30.02 -28.86
CA GLY A 18 9.24 30.56 -27.52
C GLY A 18 8.40 29.64 -26.64
N PHE A 19 9.02 29.15 -25.57
CA PHE A 19 8.43 28.46 -24.44
C PHE A 19 6.90 28.50 -24.49
N ALA A 20 6.26 27.35 -24.74
CA ALA A 20 4.97 27.16 -24.08
C ALA A 20 5.32 27.26 -22.60
N GLU A 21 5.19 28.47 -22.04
CA GLU A 21 5.02 28.63 -20.61
C GLU A 21 3.95 27.61 -20.26
N THR A 22 4.34 26.56 -19.55
CA THR A 22 3.41 25.84 -18.70
C THR A 22 2.66 26.94 -17.97
N ILE A 23 1.41 27.19 -18.35
CA ILE A 23 0.50 27.94 -17.50
C ILE A 23 0.55 27.16 -16.20
N ASP A 24 1.26 27.70 -15.22
CA ASP A 24 1.37 27.10 -13.90
C ASP A 24 -0.07 26.98 -13.41
N ARG A 25 -0.59 25.76 -13.32
CA ARG A 25 -1.99 25.56 -12.96
C ARG A 25 -2.12 26.01 -11.51
N LEU A 26 -2.92 27.03 -11.28
CA LEU A 26 -3.19 27.52 -9.92
C LEU A 26 -3.88 26.43 -9.10
N GLU A 27 -3.40 26.19 -7.88
CA GLU A 27 -3.99 25.23 -6.96
C GLU A 27 -5.46 25.56 -6.63
N ALA A 28 -6.18 24.61 -6.04
CA ALA A 28 -7.57 24.76 -5.61
C ALA A 28 -7.70 25.84 -4.53
N PHE A 29 -6.69 25.91 -3.67
CA PHE A 29 -6.46 26.93 -2.67
C PHE A 29 -4.97 26.83 -2.24
N PRO A 30 -4.37 27.88 -1.65
CA PRO A 30 -3.06 27.79 -1.02
C PRO A 30 -2.97 26.59 -0.07
N GLY A 31 -2.07 25.65 -0.35
CA GLY A 31 -1.90 24.42 0.43
C GLY A 31 -2.74 23.22 -0.03
N ALA A 32 -3.42 23.29 -1.17
CA ALA A 32 -4.05 22.11 -1.76
C ALA A 32 -3.00 21.15 -2.34
N GLU A 33 -3.13 19.87 -2.00
CA GLU A 33 -2.18 18.81 -2.30
C GLU A 33 -2.83 17.64 -3.06
N GLY A 34 -2.00 16.71 -3.53
CA GLY A 34 -2.46 15.51 -4.21
C GLY A 34 -3.05 15.77 -5.60
N TYR A 35 -3.63 14.73 -6.20
CA TYR A 35 -4.09 14.75 -7.59
C TYR A 35 -5.26 15.71 -7.86
N GLY A 36 -6.09 15.98 -6.85
CA GLY A 36 -7.17 16.95 -6.92
C GLY A 36 -6.72 18.41 -6.78
N ARG A 37 -5.42 18.69 -6.56
CA ARG A 37 -4.92 20.04 -6.20
C ARG A 37 -5.22 21.14 -7.20
N TYR A 38 -5.54 20.83 -8.46
CA TYR A 38 -5.87 21.85 -9.48
C TYR A 38 -7.38 21.99 -9.73
N THR A 39 -8.21 21.44 -8.85
CA THR A 39 -9.66 21.64 -8.87
C THR A 39 -9.97 23.11 -8.63
N SER A 40 -10.62 23.79 -9.56
CA SER A 40 -10.90 25.24 -9.45
C SER A 40 -12.15 25.57 -8.62
N GLY A 41 -13.04 24.60 -8.43
CA GLY A 41 -14.28 24.78 -7.69
C GLY A 41 -15.10 25.96 -8.22
N GLY A 42 -15.46 26.87 -7.31
CA GLY A 42 -16.26 28.07 -7.57
C GLY A 42 -15.48 29.33 -7.97
N ARG A 43 -14.16 29.25 -8.18
CA ARG A 43 -13.28 30.42 -8.39
C ARG A 43 -13.83 31.44 -9.38
N GLY A 44 -13.85 32.71 -8.98
CA GLY A 44 -14.34 33.84 -9.80
C GLY A 44 -15.83 33.79 -10.13
N GLY A 45 -16.57 32.84 -9.55
CA GLY A 45 -18.00 32.67 -9.74
C GLY A 45 -18.84 33.52 -8.79
N LYS A 46 -20.13 33.19 -8.71
CA LYS A 46 -21.07 33.86 -7.80
C LYS A 46 -20.83 33.44 -6.35
N VAL A 47 -21.07 34.35 -5.42
CA VAL A 47 -21.16 34.00 -4.00
C VAL A 47 -22.60 33.75 -3.61
N LEU A 48 -22.84 32.61 -2.97
CA LEU A 48 -24.16 32.23 -2.46
C LEU A 48 -24.08 32.04 -0.95
N LYS A 49 -24.89 32.82 -0.22
CA LYS A 49 -24.91 32.84 1.24
C LYS A 49 -25.96 31.90 1.79
N VAL A 50 -25.55 30.99 2.67
CA VAL A 50 -26.46 30.19 3.50
C VAL A 50 -26.76 30.95 4.77
N THR A 51 -28.01 31.37 4.93
CA THR A 51 -28.51 32.19 6.05
C THR A 51 -29.58 31.45 6.87
N LYS A 52 -29.97 30.25 6.45
CA LYS A 52 -30.98 29.42 7.09
C LYS A 52 -30.47 27.99 7.23
N LEU A 53 -30.85 27.35 8.34
CA LEU A 53 -30.59 25.92 8.58
C LEU A 53 -31.71 25.00 8.07
N THR A 54 -32.81 25.56 7.57
CA THR A 54 -33.91 24.79 6.96
C THR A 54 -33.49 24.18 5.62
N ASP A 55 -34.18 23.12 5.21
CA ASP A 55 -33.95 22.41 3.95
C ASP A 55 -35.11 22.56 2.95
N ASP A 56 -35.91 23.62 3.11
CA ASP A 56 -37.14 23.90 2.34
C ASP A 56 -36.90 24.30 0.86
N GLY A 57 -35.63 24.38 0.45
CA GLY A 57 -35.22 24.75 -0.92
C GLY A 57 -35.38 26.24 -1.26
N SER A 58 -35.77 27.08 -0.30
CA SER A 58 -35.81 28.53 -0.47
C SER A 58 -34.41 29.15 -0.50
N GLU A 59 -34.29 30.33 -1.10
CA GLU A 59 -33.04 31.10 -1.08
C GLU A 59 -32.54 31.32 0.35
N GLY A 60 -31.21 31.21 0.51
CA GLY A 60 -30.55 31.20 1.82
C GLY A 60 -30.40 29.82 2.46
N THR A 61 -30.92 28.75 1.85
CA THR A 61 -30.68 27.36 2.31
C THR A 61 -29.51 26.71 1.56
N LEU A 62 -28.86 25.72 2.18
CA LEU A 62 -27.81 24.93 1.52
C LEU A 62 -28.34 24.21 0.26
N ARG A 63 -29.54 23.62 0.33
CA ARG A 63 -30.16 22.93 -0.82
C ARG A 63 -30.36 23.87 -1.99
N TRP A 64 -30.87 25.08 -1.75
CA TRP A 64 -31.00 26.07 -2.81
C TRP A 64 -29.64 26.40 -3.44
N ALA A 65 -28.60 26.65 -2.64
CA ALA A 65 -27.27 27.00 -3.12
C ALA A 65 -26.62 25.87 -3.93
N CYS A 66 -26.74 24.62 -3.47
CA CYS A 66 -26.29 23.43 -4.20
C CYS A 66 -27.01 23.25 -5.56
N ASN A 67 -28.29 23.63 -5.65
CA ASN A 67 -29.08 23.52 -6.86
C ASN A 67 -28.86 24.65 -7.87
N GLN A 68 -28.08 25.69 -7.54
CA GLN A 68 -27.73 26.72 -8.51
C GLN A 68 -26.72 26.20 -9.54
N ALA A 69 -26.79 26.74 -10.76
CA ALA A 69 -25.86 26.42 -11.84
C ALA A 69 -24.75 27.48 -11.97
N GLY A 70 -23.67 27.12 -12.65
CA GLY A 70 -22.51 27.98 -12.87
C GLY A 70 -21.48 27.92 -11.74
N ALA A 71 -20.32 28.53 -11.99
CA ALA A 71 -19.25 28.66 -11.00
C ALA A 71 -19.78 29.43 -9.77
N ARG A 72 -19.62 28.86 -8.58
CA ARG A 72 -20.09 29.48 -7.34
C ARG A 72 -19.35 29.04 -6.09
N THR A 73 -19.21 29.97 -5.15
CA THR A 73 -18.70 29.72 -3.81
C THR A 73 -19.86 29.85 -2.82
N ILE A 74 -20.12 28.79 -2.07
CA ILE A 74 -21.15 28.74 -1.02
C ILE A 74 -20.46 29.07 0.31
N VAL A 75 -20.91 30.14 0.95
CA VAL A 75 -20.46 30.63 2.26
C VAL A 75 -21.61 30.59 3.27
N PHE A 76 -21.30 30.63 4.57
CA PHE A 76 -22.28 30.46 5.64
C PHE A 76 -22.30 31.69 6.56
N GLU A 77 -23.49 32.26 6.78
CA GLU A 77 -23.74 33.30 7.79
C GLU A 77 -24.42 32.72 9.05
N VAL A 78 -24.58 31.40 9.10
CA VAL A 78 -25.14 30.66 10.23
C VAL A 78 -24.26 29.46 10.56
N SER A 79 -24.36 28.98 11.79
CA SER A 79 -23.80 27.71 12.26
C SER A 79 -24.92 26.86 12.86
N GLY A 80 -24.83 25.54 12.74
CA GLY A 80 -25.89 24.65 13.17
C GLY A 80 -25.96 23.33 12.40
N ASN A 81 -26.89 22.50 12.84
CA ASN A 81 -27.23 21.24 12.17
C ASN A 81 -28.31 21.52 11.11
N ILE A 82 -28.03 21.15 9.85
CA ILE A 82 -28.96 21.20 8.73
C ILE A 82 -29.57 19.80 8.59
N HIS A 83 -30.80 19.66 9.06
CA HIS A 83 -31.58 18.44 8.89
C HIS A 83 -32.16 18.41 7.48
N LEU A 84 -31.63 17.53 6.65
CA LEU A 84 -32.17 17.36 5.30
C LEU A 84 -33.56 16.72 5.37
N GLU A 85 -34.43 17.08 4.43
CA GLU A 85 -35.77 16.52 4.24
C GLU A 85 -35.79 15.42 3.17
N SER A 86 -34.76 15.37 2.33
CA SER A 86 -34.54 14.34 1.30
C SER A 86 -33.05 14.26 0.92
N ALA A 87 -32.64 13.25 0.16
CA ALA A 87 -31.28 13.17 -0.38
C ALA A 87 -30.87 14.48 -1.11
N LEU A 88 -29.66 14.96 -0.84
CA LEU A 88 -29.10 16.14 -1.51
C LEU A 88 -27.99 15.70 -2.48
N ASP A 89 -28.38 15.56 -3.75
CA ASP A 89 -27.46 15.29 -4.84
C ASP A 89 -26.86 16.59 -5.36
N LEU A 90 -25.55 16.79 -5.20
CA LEU A 90 -24.83 17.90 -5.82
C LEU A 90 -24.62 17.60 -7.31
N LYS A 91 -25.59 18.01 -8.14
CA LYS A 91 -25.60 17.77 -9.61
C LYS A 91 -24.98 18.89 -10.42
N ASN A 92 -24.89 20.09 -9.86
CA ASN A 92 -24.29 21.25 -10.52
C ASN A 92 -22.86 21.46 -10.00
N GLY A 93 -21.88 21.19 -10.85
CA GLY A 93 -20.45 21.31 -10.55
C GLY A 93 -19.93 22.76 -10.53
N ASN A 94 -18.60 22.91 -10.57
CA ASN A 94 -17.91 24.20 -10.44
C ASN A 94 -18.28 24.92 -9.13
N VAL A 95 -18.06 24.24 -8.01
CA VAL A 95 -18.54 24.70 -6.72
C VAL A 95 -17.52 24.53 -5.62
N THR A 96 -17.38 25.57 -4.81
CA THR A 96 -16.67 25.54 -3.53
C THR A 96 -17.69 25.66 -2.42
N ILE A 97 -17.73 24.71 -1.48
CA ILE A 97 -18.52 24.80 -0.25
C ILE A 97 -17.57 25.06 0.92
N ALA A 98 -17.56 26.30 1.41
CA ALA A 98 -16.56 26.79 2.35
C ALA A 98 -17.09 26.83 3.79
N GLY A 99 -17.13 25.67 4.46
CA GLY A 99 -17.64 25.53 5.83
C GLY A 99 -16.90 26.38 6.87
N GLN A 100 -15.65 26.76 6.60
CA GLN A 100 -14.85 27.60 7.50
C GLN A 100 -15.39 29.04 7.66
N THR A 101 -16.32 29.46 6.81
CA THR A 101 -16.95 30.80 6.91
C THR A 101 -18.06 30.87 7.98
N ALA A 102 -18.57 29.72 8.42
CA ALA A 102 -19.62 29.67 9.42
C ALA A 102 -19.16 30.35 10.74
N PRO A 103 -19.93 31.31 11.29
CA PRO A 103 -19.42 32.24 12.31
C PRO A 103 -19.23 31.61 13.70
N GLY A 104 -19.91 30.51 14.00
CA GLY A 104 -19.89 29.81 15.30
C GLY A 104 -19.14 28.48 15.25
N ASP A 105 -19.79 27.38 15.63
CA ASP A 105 -19.17 26.04 15.71
C ASP A 105 -19.18 25.26 14.37
N GLY A 106 -19.61 25.89 13.29
CA GLY A 106 -19.63 25.31 11.94
C GLY A 106 -20.97 24.68 11.55
N ILE A 107 -20.91 23.80 10.54
CA ILE A 107 -22.08 23.18 9.91
C ILE A 107 -21.99 21.66 9.98
N CYS A 108 -23.10 21.03 10.35
CA CYS A 108 -23.30 19.59 10.20
C CYS A 108 -24.52 19.31 9.33
N ILE A 109 -24.38 18.44 8.34
CA ILE A 109 -25.45 17.96 7.48
C ILE A 109 -25.88 16.58 7.97
N THR A 110 -27.19 16.36 8.15
CA THR A 110 -27.72 15.13 8.77
C THR A 110 -29.05 14.67 8.17
N ASP A 111 -29.54 13.52 8.64
CA ASP A 111 -30.81 12.85 8.33
C ASP A 111 -30.97 12.23 6.93
N TYR A 112 -30.30 12.74 5.89
CA TYR A 112 -30.26 12.17 4.53
C TYR A 112 -28.86 12.26 3.90
N PRO A 113 -28.55 11.46 2.86
CA PRO A 113 -27.22 11.47 2.27
C PRO A 113 -26.96 12.75 1.48
N PHE A 114 -25.69 13.16 1.50
CA PHE A 114 -25.14 14.16 0.58
C PHE A 114 -24.24 13.44 -0.44
N SER A 115 -24.61 13.47 -1.71
CA SER A 115 -23.88 12.76 -2.76
C SER A 115 -23.35 13.70 -3.81
N ILE A 116 -22.07 13.57 -4.16
CA ILE A 116 -21.44 14.35 -5.22
C ILE A 116 -21.70 13.65 -6.56
N LYS A 117 -22.52 14.28 -7.40
CA LYS A 117 -22.88 13.81 -8.76
C LYS A 117 -22.45 14.81 -9.83
N ALA A 118 -21.37 15.54 -9.55
CA ALA A 118 -20.82 16.57 -10.42
C ALA A 118 -19.29 16.64 -10.33
N ASN A 119 -18.70 17.31 -11.32
CA ASN A 119 -17.26 17.54 -11.43
C ASN A 119 -16.85 18.93 -10.92
N ASN A 120 -15.56 19.12 -10.66
CA ASN A 120 -14.97 20.39 -10.21
C ASN A 120 -15.58 20.88 -8.89
N VAL A 121 -15.32 20.13 -7.82
CA VAL A 121 -15.96 20.32 -6.50
C VAL A 121 -14.91 20.45 -5.39
N ILE A 122 -15.01 21.51 -4.59
CA ILE A 122 -14.23 21.73 -3.38
C ILE A 122 -15.20 21.73 -2.18
N ILE A 123 -14.96 20.90 -1.16
CA ILE A 123 -15.73 20.93 0.10
C ILE A 123 -14.74 20.98 1.26
N ARG A 124 -14.90 21.97 2.16
CA ARG A 124 -13.99 22.17 3.29
C ARG A 124 -14.72 22.41 4.61
N TYR A 125 -14.20 21.88 5.72
CA TYR A 125 -14.64 22.18 7.09
C TYR A 125 -16.13 21.92 7.38
N ILE A 126 -16.73 20.88 6.77
CA ILE A 126 -18.13 20.49 6.98
C ILE A 126 -18.21 19.10 7.63
N ARG A 127 -19.26 18.89 8.43
CA ARG A 127 -19.59 17.58 9.01
C ARG A 127 -20.75 16.92 8.26
N PHE A 128 -20.66 15.63 8.06
CA PHE A 128 -21.71 14.79 7.46
C PHE A 128 -22.04 13.65 8.41
N ARG A 129 -23.27 13.62 8.92
CA ARG A 129 -23.74 12.65 9.91
C ARG A 129 -25.09 12.12 9.53
N LEU A 130 -25.10 11.21 8.55
CA LEU A 130 -26.32 10.66 7.97
C LEU A 130 -27.29 10.11 9.03
N GLY A 131 -26.78 9.31 9.97
CA GLY A 131 -27.60 8.63 10.96
C GLY A 131 -28.46 7.53 10.32
N ASN A 132 -29.45 7.06 11.07
CA ASN A 132 -30.35 5.98 10.63
C ASN A 132 -31.83 6.36 10.70
N LYS A 133 -32.17 7.64 10.88
CA LYS A 133 -33.55 8.11 11.06
C LYS A 133 -34.46 7.79 9.87
N ASN A 134 -33.92 7.87 8.65
CA ASN A 134 -34.66 7.65 7.41
C ASN A 134 -34.18 6.41 6.63
N VAL A 135 -33.44 5.50 7.30
CA VAL A 135 -33.08 4.21 6.72
C VAL A 135 -34.34 3.49 6.22
N THR A 136 -34.30 2.88 5.03
CA THR A 136 -35.41 2.20 4.34
C THR A 136 -36.58 3.08 3.84
N LYS A 137 -36.61 4.39 4.12
CA LYS A 137 -37.54 5.31 3.44
C LYS A 137 -37.03 5.58 2.01
N ASP A 138 -37.95 5.86 1.08
CA ASP A 138 -37.62 6.25 -0.30
C ASP A 138 -36.73 5.26 -1.08
N GLY A 139 -36.77 3.97 -0.73
CA GLY A 139 -35.96 2.93 -1.39
C GLY A 139 -34.48 2.92 -0.96
N ALA A 140 -34.15 3.58 0.14
CA ALA A 140 -32.82 3.64 0.73
C ALA A 140 -32.32 2.28 1.23
N ASP A 141 -31.55 1.57 0.41
CA ASP A 141 -30.70 0.47 0.84
C ASP A 141 -29.24 0.90 0.67
N GLY A 142 -28.51 1.05 1.78
CA GLY A 142 -27.08 1.34 1.76
C GLY A 142 -26.70 2.76 1.32
N TRP A 143 -27.13 3.77 2.09
CA TRP A 143 -26.68 5.15 1.86
C TRP A 143 -25.31 5.41 2.51
N ASP A 144 -24.45 6.08 1.75
CA ASP A 144 -23.15 6.56 2.20
C ASP A 144 -23.26 7.93 2.89
N GLY A 145 -22.28 8.24 3.75
CA GLY A 145 -22.19 9.54 4.42
C GLY A 145 -21.84 10.66 3.45
N LEU A 146 -20.69 10.54 2.78
CA LEU A 146 -20.20 11.44 1.74
C LEU A 146 -19.41 10.65 0.68
N GLY A 147 -19.60 10.98 -0.59
CA GLY A 147 -18.86 10.30 -1.64
C GLY A 147 -19.14 10.78 -3.05
N ALA A 148 -18.33 10.28 -3.98
CA ALA A 148 -18.49 10.50 -5.41
C ALA A 148 -18.21 9.21 -6.19
N LEU A 149 -19.05 8.93 -7.18
CA LEU A 149 -18.89 7.80 -8.08
C LEU A 149 -18.73 8.31 -9.51
N ASP A 150 -17.66 7.87 -10.18
CA ASP A 150 -17.41 8.17 -11.60
C ASP A 150 -17.39 9.70 -11.91
N GLN A 151 -16.90 10.51 -10.97
CA GLN A 151 -16.74 11.98 -11.11
C GLN A 151 -15.27 12.39 -11.18
N ARG A 152 -14.98 13.67 -11.43
CA ARG A 152 -13.61 14.15 -11.55
C ARG A 152 -13.37 15.56 -11.03
N ASP A 153 -12.10 15.83 -10.73
CA ASP A 153 -11.60 17.10 -10.23
C ASP A 153 -12.31 17.45 -8.90
N ILE A 154 -11.96 16.73 -7.84
CA ILE A 154 -12.62 16.85 -6.53
C ILE A 154 -11.57 16.99 -5.43
N ILE A 155 -11.80 17.90 -4.49
CA ILE A 155 -11.06 17.95 -3.23
C ILE A 155 -12.02 18.00 -2.04
N ILE A 156 -11.81 17.07 -1.10
CA ILE A 156 -12.44 17.07 0.22
C ILE A 156 -11.34 17.31 1.23
N ASP A 157 -11.44 18.42 1.96
CA ASP A 157 -10.41 18.85 2.91
C ASP A 157 -11.05 19.16 4.27
N HIS A 158 -10.48 18.67 5.37
CA HIS A 158 -10.95 19.01 6.70
C HIS A 158 -12.44 18.72 6.96
N CYS A 159 -13.00 17.67 6.37
CA CYS A 159 -14.38 17.26 6.63
C CYS A 159 -14.45 16.13 7.67
N SER A 160 -15.52 16.09 8.46
CA SER A 160 -15.79 14.98 9.39
C SER A 160 -16.99 14.19 8.91
N VAL A 161 -16.86 12.88 8.76
CA VAL A 161 -17.94 12.02 8.25
C VAL A 161 -18.16 10.83 9.18
N SER A 162 -19.39 10.72 9.68
CA SER A 162 -19.77 9.67 10.63
C SER A 162 -21.17 9.14 10.36
N TRP A 163 -21.49 8.03 11.04
CA TRP A 163 -22.85 7.47 11.13
C TRP A 163 -23.50 7.13 9.78
N SER A 164 -22.73 6.52 8.87
CA SER A 164 -23.25 5.99 7.60
C SER A 164 -23.93 4.63 7.75
N ILE A 165 -24.76 4.27 6.75
CA ILE A 165 -25.49 3.00 6.69
C ILE A 165 -24.70 1.94 5.90
N ASP A 166 -24.09 2.32 4.75
CA ASP A 166 -23.13 1.45 4.03
C ASP A 166 -21.70 1.92 4.33
N GLU A 167 -21.24 3.03 3.74
CA GLU A 167 -19.88 3.54 3.91
C GLU A 167 -19.83 5.02 4.33
N CYS A 168 -18.90 5.39 5.22
CA CYS A 168 -18.77 6.78 5.66
C CYS A 168 -18.26 7.68 4.52
N LEU A 169 -17.09 7.36 3.95
CA LEU A 169 -16.43 8.22 2.96
C LEU A 169 -15.94 7.41 1.75
N SER A 170 -16.72 7.42 0.66
CA SER A 170 -16.48 6.56 -0.52
C SER A 170 -16.24 7.36 -1.80
N PHE A 171 -15.07 7.19 -2.40
CA PHE A 171 -14.68 7.76 -3.69
C PHE A 171 -14.17 6.64 -4.58
N SER A 172 -14.86 6.36 -5.68
CA SER A 172 -14.49 5.24 -6.57
C SER A 172 -14.88 5.55 -8.02
N GLY A 173 -14.04 5.13 -8.96
CA GLY A 173 -14.20 5.51 -10.37
C GLY A 173 -13.86 6.98 -10.63
N THR A 174 -13.36 7.70 -9.63
CA THR A 174 -13.10 9.13 -9.75
C THR A 174 -11.81 9.42 -10.51
N HIS A 175 -11.64 10.64 -11.00
CA HIS A 175 -10.39 11.09 -11.63
C HIS A 175 -9.89 12.39 -11.00
N ASN A 176 -8.58 12.53 -10.77
CA ASN A 176 -7.98 13.72 -10.15
C ASN A 176 -8.69 14.10 -8.83
N THR A 177 -8.62 13.22 -7.84
CA THR A 177 -9.33 13.41 -6.56
C THR A 177 -8.35 13.48 -5.41
N THR A 178 -8.56 14.41 -4.48
CA THR A 178 -7.85 14.44 -3.19
C THR A 178 -8.85 14.37 -2.04
N VAL A 179 -8.61 13.47 -1.10
CA VAL A 179 -9.23 13.47 0.23
C VAL A 179 -8.12 13.69 1.25
N GLN A 180 -8.15 14.83 1.93
CA GLN A 180 -7.08 15.24 2.84
C GLN A 180 -7.61 15.72 4.18
N TRP A 181 -6.86 15.45 5.25
CA TRP A 181 -7.14 15.97 6.59
C TRP A 181 -8.57 15.72 7.07
N CYS A 182 -9.21 14.62 6.69
CA CYS A 182 -10.60 14.31 7.09
C CYS A 182 -10.66 13.36 8.28
N ILE A 183 -11.75 13.43 9.05
CA ILE A 183 -12.12 12.39 10.02
C ILE A 183 -13.22 11.53 9.37
N VAL A 184 -13.03 10.22 9.40
CA VAL A 184 -14.00 9.21 9.00
C VAL A 184 -14.18 8.31 10.21
N SER A 185 -15.38 8.27 10.80
CA SER A 185 -15.54 7.57 12.07
C SER A 185 -16.91 6.94 12.26
N GLN A 186 -16.95 5.85 13.05
CA GLN A 186 -18.19 5.26 13.59
C GLN A 186 -19.30 5.07 12.55
N SER A 187 -19.03 4.24 11.54
CA SER A 187 -20.06 3.68 10.67
C SER A 187 -21.05 2.81 11.46
N LEU A 188 -22.32 2.75 11.05
CA LEU A 188 -23.40 2.14 11.84
C LEU A 188 -23.67 0.68 11.47
N VAL A 189 -23.17 -0.27 12.28
CA VAL A 189 -23.10 -1.72 11.94
C VAL A 189 -24.46 -2.39 11.73
N ASN A 190 -25.47 -2.07 12.53
CA ASN A 190 -26.80 -2.66 12.44
C ASN A 190 -27.86 -1.56 12.42
N SER A 191 -27.91 -0.87 11.29
CA SER A 191 -28.69 0.35 11.09
C SER A 191 -29.88 0.18 10.15
N GLY A 192 -30.15 -1.03 9.64
CA GLY A 192 -31.29 -1.33 8.76
C GLY A 192 -30.95 -1.63 7.29
N HIS A 193 -29.68 -1.88 6.95
CA HIS A 193 -29.27 -2.28 5.60
C HIS A 193 -29.84 -3.66 5.21
N SER A 194 -30.38 -3.79 3.98
CA SER A 194 -31.01 -5.02 3.48
C SER A 194 -30.08 -6.25 3.43
N LYS A 195 -28.77 -6.02 3.29
CA LYS A 195 -27.74 -7.07 3.26
C LYS A 195 -27.32 -7.52 4.67
N GLY A 196 -27.97 -7.04 5.72
CA GLY A 196 -27.62 -7.29 7.11
C GLY A 196 -26.52 -6.34 7.59
N ASN A 197 -25.69 -6.78 8.54
CA ASN A 197 -24.70 -5.93 9.20
C ASN A 197 -23.75 -5.26 8.20
N HIS A 198 -23.84 -3.94 8.08
CA HIS A 198 -23.04 -3.07 7.19
C HIS A 198 -22.66 -1.84 8.01
N GLY A 199 -21.40 -1.41 7.92
CA GLY A 199 -20.84 -0.38 8.80
C GLY A 199 -19.37 -0.24 8.49
N TYR A 200 -19.09 0.46 7.39
CA TYR A 200 -17.79 0.49 6.74
C TYR A 200 -17.19 1.89 6.66
N GLY A 201 -15.85 1.97 6.67
CA GLY A 201 -15.14 3.24 6.57
C GLY A 201 -15.31 3.90 5.20
N GLY A 202 -14.91 3.21 4.12
CA GLY A 202 -14.99 3.77 2.77
C GLY A 202 -14.41 2.87 1.69
N ASN A 203 -14.91 3.01 0.46
CA ASN A 203 -14.20 2.56 -0.75
C ASN A 203 -13.33 3.70 -1.26
N TRP A 204 -12.02 3.48 -1.34
CA TRP A 204 -11.05 4.44 -1.87
C TRP A 204 -10.44 3.88 -3.16
N GLY A 205 -10.61 4.62 -4.25
CA GLY A 205 -10.05 4.35 -5.56
C GLY A 205 -10.07 5.63 -6.40
N GLY A 206 -10.07 5.46 -7.71
CA GLY A 206 -9.95 6.52 -8.70
C GLY A 206 -8.62 6.49 -9.47
N GLU A 207 -8.70 6.84 -10.75
CA GLU A 207 -7.53 7.14 -11.58
C GLU A 207 -6.95 8.49 -11.13
N TYR A 208 -5.73 8.50 -10.60
CA TYR A 208 -5.13 9.67 -9.94
C TYR A 208 -5.92 10.11 -8.69
N GLY A 209 -5.99 9.22 -7.70
CA GLY A 209 -6.59 9.49 -6.39
C GLY A 209 -5.55 9.68 -5.29
N SER A 210 -5.64 10.75 -4.50
CA SER A 210 -4.80 11.01 -3.31
C SER A 210 -5.63 10.93 -2.05
N TYR A 211 -5.18 10.15 -1.08
CA TYR A 211 -5.79 10.00 0.23
C TYR A 211 -4.72 10.17 1.30
N HIS A 212 -4.66 11.34 1.95
CA HIS A 212 -3.60 11.60 2.93
C HIS A 212 -4.04 12.35 4.18
N HIS A 213 -3.36 12.06 5.29
CA HIS A 213 -3.61 12.72 6.59
C HIS A 213 -5.05 12.57 7.10
N ASN A 214 -5.74 11.50 6.73
CA ASN A 214 -7.09 11.22 7.22
C ASN A 214 -7.06 10.31 8.44
N LEU A 215 -8.01 10.48 9.35
CA LEU A 215 -8.29 9.54 10.43
C LEU A 215 -9.45 8.64 10.04
N LEU A 216 -9.25 7.32 10.04
CA LEU A 216 -10.32 6.31 9.97
C LEU A 216 -10.43 5.62 11.33
N ALA A 217 -11.55 5.81 12.02
CA ALA A 217 -11.69 5.39 13.41
C ALA A 217 -12.97 4.58 13.67
N HIS A 218 -12.84 3.43 14.36
CA HIS A 218 -13.99 2.63 14.81
C HIS A 218 -14.84 2.07 13.66
N HIS A 219 -14.20 1.46 12.67
CA HIS A 219 -14.88 0.76 11.58
C HIS A 219 -14.72 -0.75 11.67
N THR A 220 -15.81 -1.47 11.44
CA THR A 220 -15.77 -2.95 11.44
C THR A 220 -15.09 -3.51 10.19
N SER A 221 -15.04 -2.75 9.09
CA SER A 221 -14.35 -3.13 7.85
C SER A 221 -14.17 -1.92 6.94
N ARG A 222 -13.48 -2.12 5.80
CA ARG A 222 -13.17 -1.10 4.78
C ARG A 222 -12.57 0.16 5.40
N ALA A 223 -11.44 -0.01 6.06
CA ALA A 223 -10.69 1.06 6.68
C ALA A 223 -9.30 1.25 6.03
N PRO A 224 -9.22 1.66 4.75
CA PRO A 224 -10.27 1.72 3.72
C PRO A 224 -10.36 0.42 2.89
N ARG A 225 -11.41 0.19 2.09
CA ARG A 225 -11.32 -0.79 0.99
C ARG A 225 -10.67 -0.11 -0.22
N LEU A 226 -9.59 -0.69 -0.74
CA LEU A 226 -9.00 -0.30 -2.02
C LEU A 226 -9.95 -0.78 -3.13
N GLY A 227 -10.76 0.13 -3.65
CA GLY A 227 -12.02 -0.18 -4.31
C GLY A 227 -12.14 0.36 -5.72
N PRO A 228 -11.59 -0.33 -6.72
CA PRO A 228 -11.65 0.13 -8.10
C PRO A 228 -13.04 -0.08 -8.71
N ARG A 229 -13.45 0.81 -9.62
CA ARG A 229 -14.71 0.69 -10.41
C ARG A 229 -14.44 0.18 -11.81
N PRO A 230 -15.44 -0.38 -12.52
CA PRO A 230 -15.22 -0.91 -13.88
C PRO A 230 -14.68 0.14 -14.85
N THR A 231 -15.07 1.40 -14.65
CA THR A 231 -14.69 2.57 -15.44
C THR A 231 -13.20 2.91 -15.33
N THR A 232 -12.59 2.71 -14.17
CA THR A 232 -11.19 3.07 -13.89
C THR A 232 -10.28 1.88 -13.63
N GLN A 233 -10.83 0.67 -13.41
CA GLN A 233 -10.15 -0.55 -12.93
C GLN A 233 -8.77 -0.83 -13.52
N LEU A 234 -8.54 -0.48 -14.79
CA LEU A 234 -7.28 -0.74 -15.49
C LEU A 234 -6.26 0.41 -15.43
N ASN A 235 -6.66 1.57 -14.93
CA ASN A 235 -5.92 2.82 -14.87
C ASN A 235 -5.83 3.39 -13.44
N GLU A 236 -6.30 2.65 -12.44
CA GLU A 236 -6.26 3.07 -11.04
C GLU A 236 -4.81 3.35 -10.62
N VAL A 237 -4.55 4.62 -10.31
CA VAL A 237 -3.29 5.14 -9.81
C VAL A 237 -3.63 5.91 -8.55
N MET A 238 -3.30 5.34 -7.40
CA MET A 238 -3.72 5.87 -6.11
C MET A 238 -2.53 6.08 -5.18
N ASP A 239 -2.55 7.18 -4.45
CA ASP A 239 -1.57 7.51 -3.42
C ASP A 239 -2.25 7.59 -2.05
N MET A 240 -2.01 6.60 -1.20
CA MET A 240 -2.53 6.52 0.17
C MET A 240 -1.38 6.68 1.16
N ARG A 241 -1.24 7.88 1.75
CA ARG A 241 -0.13 8.17 2.65
C ARG A 241 -0.48 8.90 3.93
N ASN A 242 0.27 8.67 5.00
CA ASN A 242 0.13 9.41 6.25
C ASN A 242 -1.28 9.42 6.86
N ASN A 243 -2.11 8.42 6.56
CA ASN A 243 -3.41 8.26 7.22
C ASN A 243 -3.24 7.54 8.56
N VAL A 244 -4.18 7.76 9.48
CA VAL A 244 -4.27 7.07 10.76
C VAL A 244 -5.46 6.12 10.73
N MET A 245 -5.22 4.83 10.97
CA MET A 245 -6.27 3.82 11.08
C MET A 245 -6.36 3.35 12.53
N PHE A 246 -7.42 3.77 13.23
CA PHE A 246 -7.63 3.48 14.65
C PHE A 246 -8.82 2.54 14.88
N ASN A 247 -8.63 1.56 15.78
CA ASN A 247 -9.68 0.67 16.26
C ASN A 247 -10.50 -0.01 15.15
N TYR A 248 -9.80 -0.51 14.12
CA TYR A 248 -10.40 -1.28 13.03
C TYR A 248 -10.53 -2.78 13.40
N SER A 249 -11.47 -3.48 12.76
CA SER A 249 -11.70 -4.93 12.93
C SER A 249 -12.01 -5.59 11.56
N GLY A 250 -12.75 -6.71 11.53
CA GLY A 250 -13.26 -7.38 10.32
C GLY A 250 -12.22 -7.61 9.22
N GLU A 251 -12.31 -6.92 8.09
CA GLU A 251 -11.30 -6.97 7.02
C GLU A 251 -10.32 -5.78 7.02
N SER A 252 -10.55 -4.75 7.83
CA SER A 252 -9.78 -3.50 7.80
C SER A 252 -9.51 -2.98 6.38
N CYS A 253 -8.25 -2.87 5.97
CA CYS A 253 -7.84 -2.50 4.62
C CYS A 253 -7.66 -3.71 3.71
N TYR A 254 -8.36 -3.74 2.58
CA TYR A 254 -8.33 -4.86 1.63
C TYR A 254 -8.83 -4.46 0.24
N GLY A 255 -8.73 -5.37 -0.74
CA GLY A 255 -9.19 -5.18 -2.11
C GLY A 255 -8.02 -5.00 -3.06
N GLY A 256 -8.00 -3.90 -3.80
CA GLY A 256 -6.88 -3.52 -4.64
C GLY A 256 -6.86 -4.22 -6.00
N GLU A 257 -7.94 -4.92 -6.39
CA GLU A 257 -7.91 -5.85 -7.51
C GLU A 257 -7.48 -5.14 -8.81
N GLY A 258 -6.27 -5.42 -9.30
CA GLY A 258 -5.72 -4.80 -10.51
C GLY A 258 -5.35 -3.31 -10.41
N MET A 259 -5.31 -2.73 -9.21
CA MET A 259 -4.94 -1.32 -9.01
C MET A 259 -3.43 -1.10 -8.95
N ASN A 260 -3.00 0.14 -9.16
CA ASN A 260 -1.64 0.60 -8.86
C ASN A 260 -1.70 1.56 -7.66
N VAL A 261 -1.08 1.21 -6.53
CA VAL A 261 -1.24 1.98 -5.28
C VAL A 261 0.07 2.20 -4.52
N ASN A 262 0.34 3.44 -4.13
CA ASN A 262 1.30 3.76 -3.07
C ASN A 262 0.62 3.66 -1.71
N ILE A 263 1.23 2.94 -0.76
CA ILE A 263 0.80 2.81 0.64
C ILE A 263 1.98 3.22 1.52
N VAL A 264 2.04 4.49 1.92
CA VAL A 264 3.26 5.09 2.49
C VAL A 264 3.02 5.74 3.85
N ASN A 265 3.84 5.44 4.85
CA ASN A 265 3.87 6.14 6.14
C ASN A 265 2.50 6.26 6.84
N ASN A 266 1.59 5.29 6.64
CA ASN A 266 0.32 5.26 7.37
C ASN A 266 0.55 4.67 8.77
N TYR A 267 -0.22 5.14 9.75
CA TYR A 267 -0.15 4.72 11.14
C TYR A 267 -1.35 3.86 11.53
N TYR A 268 -1.09 2.60 11.84
CA TYR A 268 -2.09 1.62 12.22
C TYR A 268 -2.09 1.43 13.73
N LYS A 269 -3.21 1.73 14.39
CA LYS A 269 -3.38 1.58 15.84
C LYS A 269 -4.57 0.66 16.13
N PRO A 270 -4.33 -0.66 16.31
CA PRO A 270 -5.38 -1.56 16.77
C PRO A 270 -5.90 -1.13 18.14
N GLY A 271 -7.21 -0.94 18.25
CA GLY A 271 -7.88 -0.43 19.45
C GLY A 271 -8.65 -1.51 20.23
N PRO A 272 -9.42 -1.10 21.26
CA PRO A 272 -10.12 -2.03 22.16
C PRO A 272 -11.14 -2.97 21.49
N GLY A 273 -11.71 -2.57 20.35
CA GLY A 273 -12.66 -3.37 19.57
C GLY A 273 -12.00 -4.31 18.55
N ASN A 274 -10.68 -4.30 18.44
CA ASN A 274 -9.99 -5.14 17.49
C ASN A 274 -10.21 -6.63 17.81
N LYS A 275 -10.91 -7.37 16.95
CA LYS A 275 -11.24 -8.80 17.19
C LYS A 275 -10.04 -9.75 17.10
N TYR A 276 -8.86 -9.26 16.71
CA TYR A 276 -7.72 -10.12 16.39
C TYR A 276 -6.85 -10.48 17.60
N VAL A 277 -7.34 -10.21 18.83
CA VAL A 277 -6.58 -10.43 20.08
C VAL A 277 -6.49 -11.91 20.49
N ASN A 278 -7.38 -12.79 19.99
CA ASN A 278 -7.53 -14.18 20.48
C ASN A 278 -7.56 -15.26 19.36
N GLY A 279 -6.55 -15.33 18.49
CA GLY A 279 -6.42 -16.46 17.54
C GLY A 279 -5.28 -16.34 16.51
N SER A 280 -5.13 -17.38 15.68
CA SER A 280 -4.19 -17.52 14.54
C SER A 280 -4.43 -16.53 13.38
N ASN A 281 -5.14 -15.43 13.64
CA ASN A 281 -5.60 -14.51 12.62
C ASN A 281 -4.53 -13.44 12.31
N ASN A 282 -3.90 -13.57 11.14
CA ASN A 282 -2.83 -12.66 10.68
C ASN A 282 -3.29 -11.21 10.46
N LYS A 283 -4.60 -10.94 10.45
CA LYS A 283 -5.18 -9.61 10.17
C LYS A 283 -4.79 -8.52 11.17
N ARG A 284 -4.28 -8.87 12.35
CA ARG A 284 -3.73 -7.89 13.32
C ARG A 284 -2.49 -7.15 12.80
N PHE A 285 -1.75 -7.77 11.89
CA PHE A 285 -0.56 -7.22 11.26
C PHE A 285 -0.87 -6.48 9.94
N ARG A 286 -2.13 -6.45 9.51
CA ARG A 286 -2.54 -6.04 8.16
C ARG A 286 -2.25 -4.57 7.88
N ILE A 287 -1.51 -4.33 6.79
CA ILE A 287 -1.49 -3.07 6.05
C ILE A 287 -2.58 -3.12 4.99
N ALA A 288 -2.59 -4.16 4.14
CA ALA A 288 -3.66 -4.39 3.17
C ALA A 288 -3.78 -5.88 2.79
N GLY A 289 -5.02 -6.40 2.71
CA GLY A 289 -5.31 -7.70 2.12
C GLY A 289 -5.59 -7.58 0.62
N ILE A 290 -4.61 -7.95 -0.21
CA ILE A 290 -4.72 -7.82 -1.67
C ILE A 290 -5.54 -8.97 -2.27
N GLY A 291 -6.43 -8.63 -3.21
CA GLY A 291 -7.27 -9.58 -3.94
C GLY A 291 -7.13 -9.46 -5.46
N ILE A 292 -7.82 -10.36 -6.16
CA ILE A 292 -7.97 -10.34 -7.62
C ILE A 292 -9.44 -10.51 -8.00
N ARG A 293 -9.78 -10.17 -9.25
CA ARG A 293 -11.07 -10.56 -9.83
C ARG A 293 -11.01 -12.02 -10.22
N THR A 294 -11.89 -12.86 -9.67
CA THR A 294 -12.03 -14.28 -10.01
C THR A 294 -13.04 -14.49 -11.13
N VAL A 295 -13.07 -15.68 -11.73
CA VAL A 295 -14.08 -16.08 -12.72
C VAL A 295 -15.48 -15.92 -12.11
N ASP A 296 -15.66 -16.44 -10.89
CA ASP A 296 -16.93 -16.33 -10.16
C ASP A 296 -17.40 -14.88 -10.01
N TYR A 297 -16.46 -13.99 -9.67
CA TYR A 297 -16.76 -12.56 -9.48
C TYR A 297 -17.17 -11.88 -10.78
N VAL A 298 -16.55 -12.21 -11.92
CA VAL A 298 -16.77 -11.48 -13.19
C VAL A 298 -17.93 -12.02 -14.03
N LEU A 299 -18.61 -13.09 -13.59
CA LEU A 299 -19.83 -13.57 -14.25
C LEU A 299 -21.02 -12.65 -13.94
N ASP A 300 -21.87 -12.40 -14.95
CA ASP A 300 -23.19 -11.80 -14.74
C ASP A 300 -24.19 -12.91 -14.39
N LYS A 301 -24.14 -13.36 -13.14
CA LYS A 301 -24.88 -14.54 -12.66
C LYS A 301 -26.40 -14.40 -12.81
N ASP A 302 -26.93 -13.20 -12.68
CA ASP A 302 -28.36 -12.93 -12.87
C ASP A 302 -28.76 -13.12 -14.34
N LYS A 303 -28.00 -12.56 -15.30
CA LYS A 303 -28.26 -12.76 -16.73
C LYS A 303 -28.03 -14.20 -17.17
N ILE A 304 -27.03 -14.88 -16.62
CA ILE A 304 -26.78 -16.30 -16.89
C ILE A 304 -27.96 -17.14 -16.41
N ALA A 305 -28.42 -16.95 -15.16
CA ALA A 305 -29.57 -17.67 -14.63
C ALA A 305 -30.84 -17.42 -15.46
N ALA A 306 -31.11 -16.17 -15.84
CA ALA A 306 -32.25 -15.82 -16.70
C ALA A 306 -32.17 -16.49 -18.08
N SER A 307 -31.00 -16.45 -18.72
CA SER A 307 -30.79 -17.06 -20.05
C SER A 307 -30.89 -18.58 -19.99
N TYR A 308 -30.37 -19.21 -18.94
CA TYR A 308 -30.49 -20.64 -18.69
C TYR A 308 -31.95 -21.06 -18.49
N ASN A 309 -32.71 -20.31 -17.68
CA ASN A 309 -34.14 -20.55 -17.48
C ASN A 309 -34.93 -20.47 -18.79
N SER A 310 -34.64 -19.46 -19.62
CA SER A 310 -35.29 -19.33 -20.94
C SER A 310 -34.94 -20.48 -21.87
N LEU A 311 -33.70 -20.99 -21.82
CA LEU A 311 -33.21 -22.03 -22.73
C LEU A 311 -33.68 -23.44 -22.32
N MET A 312 -33.76 -23.69 -21.01
CA MET A 312 -33.97 -25.00 -20.41
C MET A 312 -35.36 -25.20 -19.78
N GLY A 313 -36.16 -24.13 -19.65
CA GLY A 313 -37.48 -24.21 -19.00
C GLY A 313 -37.40 -24.40 -17.48
N THR A 314 -36.37 -23.83 -16.83
CA THR A 314 -36.12 -23.94 -15.39
C THR A 314 -36.49 -22.65 -14.63
N SER A 315 -36.28 -22.64 -13.32
CA SER A 315 -36.49 -21.45 -12.47
C SER A 315 -35.38 -21.32 -11.41
N ILE A 316 -34.13 -21.35 -11.86
CA ILE A 316 -32.95 -21.12 -11.02
C ILE A 316 -32.70 -19.61 -10.81
N ASN A 317 -31.89 -19.26 -9.81
CA ASN A 317 -31.45 -17.89 -9.56
C ASN A 317 -29.90 -17.79 -9.56
N LYS A 318 -29.35 -16.59 -9.33
CA LYS A 318 -27.90 -16.36 -9.31
C LYS A 318 -27.13 -17.25 -8.32
N GLY A 319 -27.75 -17.69 -7.23
CA GLY A 319 -27.13 -18.59 -6.24
C GLY A 319 -26.93 -20.02 -6.76
N ASN A 320 -27.47 -20.34 -7.94
CA ASN A 320 -27.24 -21.61 -8.63
C ASN A 320 -26.17 -21.49 -9.73
N VAL A 321 -25.50 -20.34 -9.83
CA VAL A 321 -24.46 -20.06 -10.82
C VAL A 321 -23.16 -19.74 -10.09
N GLU A 322 -22.13 -20.54 -10.34
CA GLU A 322 -20.81 -20.37 -9.74
C GLU A 322 -19.75 -20.44 -10.84
N GLY A 323 -18.79 -19.51 -10.83
CA GLY A 323 -17.63 -19.56 -11.70
C GLY A 323 -16.52 -20.38 -11.09
N TYR A 324 -15.73 -21.02 -11.94
CA TYR A 324 -14.52 -21.70 -11.53
C TYR A 324 -13.43 -21.51 -12.58
N PHE A 325 -12.18 -21.79 -12.21
CA PHE A 325 -11.07 -21.84 -13.15
C PHE A 325 -10.37 -23.19 -13.03
N SER A 326 -10.18 -23.88 -14.14
CA SER A 326 -9.52 -25.19 -14.15
C SER A 326 -8.79 -25.40 -15.45
N LYS A 327 -7.61 -26.03 -15.39
CA LYS A 327 -6.79 -26.37 -16.56
C LYS A 327 -6.55 -25.18 -17.52
N GLY A 328 -6.37 -23.99 -16.95
CA GLY A 328 -6.11 -22.77 -17.72
C GLY A 328 -7.34 -22.18 -18.43
N ARG A 329 -8.56 -22.63 -18.11
CA ARG A 329 -9.80 -22.16 -18.72
C ARG A 329 -10.83 -21.75 -17.68
N PRO A 330 -11.59 -20.68 -17.93
CA PRO A 330 -12.75 -20.36 -17.11
C PRO A 330 -13.87 -21.37 -17.37
N GLY A 331 -14.62 -21.65 -16.31
CA GLY A 331 -15.79 -22.51 -16.33
C GLY A 331 -16.92 -21.91 -15.50
N VAL A 332 -18.11 -22.47 -15.70
CA VAL A 332 -19.31 -22.11 -14.95
C VAL A 332 -20.03 -23.39 -14.52
N GLN A 333 -20.41 -23.44 -13.25
CA GLN A 333 -21.36 -24.38 -12.73
C GLN A 333 -22.75 -23.75 -12.74
N ILE A 334 -23.72 -24.44 -13.35
CA ILE A 334 -25.12 -24.02 -13.37
C ILE A 334 -25.96 -25.19 -12.87
N ALA A 335 -26.72 -24.96 -11.79
CA ALA A 335 -27.56 -25.98 -11.14
C ALA A 335 -26.78 -27.28 -10.81
N GLY A 336 -25.54 -27.13 -10.33
CA GLY A 336 -24.66 -28.26 -9.95
C GLY A 336 -23.95 -28.96 -11.11
N ARG A 337 -24.17 -28.56 -12.37
CA ARG A 337 -23.46 -29.10 -13.53
C ARG A 337 -22.37 -28.14 -14.00
N SER A 338 -21.15 -28.63 -14.19
CA SER A 338 -20.00 -27.82 -14.60
C SER A 338 -19.78 -27.84 -16.11
N TYR A 339 -19.46 -26.68 -16.67
CA TYR A 339 -19.21 -26.45 -18.08
C TYR A 339 -17.98 -25.58 -18.27
N ASP A 340 -17.03 -26.03 -19.09
CA ASP A 340 -15.92 -25.17 -19.50
C ASP A 340 -16.44 -24.16 -20.52
N ILE A 341 -16.10 -22.88 -20.32
CA ILE A 341 -16.52 -21.80 -21.21
C ILE A 341 -15.59 -21.79 -22.42
N ALA A 342 -16.15 -21.89 -23.62
CA ALA A 342 -15.40 -21.81 -24.87
C ALA A 342 -14.90 -20.38 -25.15
N ASP A 343 -13.93 -20.25 -26.05
CA ASP A 343 -13.31 -18.95 -26.39
C ASP A 343 -14.31 -17.93 -26.97
N ASP A 344 -15.42 -18.41 -27.56
CA ASP A 344 -16.53 -17.58 -28.04
C ASP A 344 -17.56 -17.24 -26.95
N ASN A 345 -17.23 -17.48 -25.68
CA ASN A 345 -18.08 -17.32 -24.50
C ASN A 345 -19.34 -18.20 -24.49
N THR A 346 -19.31 -19.38 -25.10
CA THR A 346 -20.46 -20.29 -25.08
C THR A 346 -20.20 -21.56 -24.28
N ILE A 347 -21.30 -22.19 -23.85
CA ILE A 347 -21.33 -23.57 -23.35
C ILE A 347 -22.39 -24.38 -24.09
N ASN A 348 -22.15 -25.69 -24.21
CA ASN A 348 -23.10 -26.64 -24.78
C ASN A 348 -23.81 -27.40 -23.67
N ILE A 349 -25.13 -27.29 -23.62
CA ILE A 349 -26.01 -27.95 -22.66
C ILE A 349 -26.96 -28.85 -23.45
N ASP A 350 -26.67 -30.15 -23.48
CA ASP A 350 -27.53 -31.16 -24.12
C ASP A 350 -27.88 -30.81 -25.60
N GLY A 351 -26.91 -30.28 -26.35
CA GLY A 351 -27.06 -29.88 -27.75
C GLY A 351 -27.57 -28.44 -27.97
N LYS A 352 -27.86 -27.70 -26.89
CA LYS A 352 -28.24 -26.28 -26.94
C LYS A 352 -27.05 -25.40 -26.56
N ILE A 353 -26.89 -24.29 -27.27
CA ILE A 353 -25.82 -23.33 -27.00
C ILE A 353 -26.35 -22.24 -26.08
N LEU A 354 -25.65 -21.99 -24.97
CA LEU A 354 -25.88 -20.85 -24.09
C LEU A 354 -24.67 -19.92 -24.14
N THR A 355 -24.88 -18.64 -24.44
CA THR A 355 -23.85 -17.61 -24.30
C THR A 355 -23.73 -17.20 -22.85
N ILE A 356 -22.52 -17.29 -22.30
CA ILE A 356 -22.18 -16.84 -20.96
C ILE A 356 -21.95 -15.34 -20.97
N THR A 357 -22.64 -14.65 -20.07
CA THR A 357 -22.55 -13.20 -19.94
C THR A 357 -21.61 -12.84 -18.79
N TRP A 358 -20.70 -11.92 -19.05
CA TRP A 358 -19.78 -11.37 -18.06
C TRP A 358 -20.25 -10.00 -17.59
N ASN A 359 -19.88 -9.62 -16.36
CA ASN A 359 -20.10 -8.27 -15.86
C ASN A 359 -18.96 -7.32 -16.29
N ALA A 360 -19.11 -6.04 -15.95
CA ALA A 360 -18.20 -4.99 -16.39
C ALA A 360 -16.75 -5.13 -15.87
N TYR A 361 -16.50 -5.94 -14.84
CA TYR A 361 -15.16 -6.17 -14.29
C TYR A 361 -14.36 -7.26 -15.01
N LYS A 362 -14.95 -7.95 -16.01
CA LYS A 362 -14.27 -8.99 -16.79
C LYS A 362 -12.91 -8.59 -17.37
N PRO A 363 -12.68 -7.35 -17.84
CA PRO A 363 -11.36 -6.94 -18.33
C PRO A 363 -10.23 -7.03 -17.30
N ALA A 364 -10.57 -7.11 -16.01
CA ALA A 364 -9.62 -7.28 -14.91
C ALA A 364 -9.59 -8.68 -14.31
N LEU A 365 -10.27 -9.67 -14.91
CA LEU A 365 -10.16 -11.07 -14.52
C LEU A 365 -8.68 -11.46 -14.39
N HIS A 366 -8.30 -11.93 -13.20
CA HIS A 366 -6.96 -12.39 -12.87
C HIS A 366 -5.83 -11.37 -13.02
N LYS A 367 -6.15 -10.08 -13.20
CA LYS A 367 -5.14 -9.02 -13.17
C LYS A 367 -4.68 -8.80 -11.73
N ILE A 368 -3.36 -8.80 -11.56
CA ILE A 368 -2.67 -8.51 -10.31
C ILE A 368 -2.39 -7.00 -10.28
N GLY A 369 -2.67 -6.36 -9.15
CA GLY A 369 -2.31 -4.95 -8.95
C GLY A 369 -0.82 -4.80 -8.64
N THR A 370 -0.30 -3.58 -8.77
CA THR A 370 1.07 -3.25 -8.39
C THR A 370 1.08 -2.26 -7.23
N TYR A 371 1.98 -2.44 -6.28
CA TYR A 371 1.99 -1.67 -5.04
C TYR A 371 3.39 -1.26 -4.65
N TYR A 372 3.52 -0.02 -4.21
CA TYR A 372 4.67 0.42 -3.44
C TYR A 372 4.22 0.58 -1.99
N VAL A 373 4.84 -0.18 -1.08
CA VAL A 373 4.45 -0.22 0.33
C VAL A 373 5.69 0.01 1.18
N ASP A 374 5.71 1.12 1.93
CA ASP A 374 6.87 1.50 2.72
C ASP A 374 6.55 2.42 3.92
N GLY A 375 7.40 2.38 4.94
CA GLY A 375 7.37 3.23 6.13
C GLY A 375 6.08 3.20 6.96
N ASN A 376 5.16 2.26 6.72
CA ASN A 376 3.95 2.13 7.50
C ASN A 376 4.27 1.56 8.89
N ASN A 377 3.63 2.12 9.92
CA ASN A 377 3.83 1.70 11.30
C ASN A 377 2.58 1.02 11.87
N ASN A 378 2.74 -0.07 12.62
CA ASN A 378 1.69 -0.64 13.44
C ASN A 378 2.07 -0.58 14.92
N SER A 379 1.34 0.22 15.69
CA SER A 379 1.70 0.59 17.07
C SER A 379 1.79 -0.60 18.03
N ASN A 380 1.10 -1.70 17.72
CA ASN A 380 1.04 -2.88 18.57
C ASN A 380 1.97 -4.01 18.08
N PHE A 381 2.51 -3.89 16.86
CA PHE A 381 3.25 -4.97 16.20
C PHE A 381 4.46 -4.45 15.41
N GLY A 382 5.59 -4.29 16.11
CA GLY A 382 6.86 -3.84 15.51
C GLY A 382 7.39 -4.72 14.39
N GLN A 383 6.90 -5.96 14.22
CA GLN A 383 7.24 -6.77 13.05
C GLN A 383 6.78 -6.14 11.73
N VAL A 384 5.67 -5.40 11.74
CA VAL A 384 5.17 -4.71 10.53
C VAL A 384 6.09 -3.55 10.20
N GLU A 385 6.57 -2.81 11.20
CA GLU A 385 7.54 -1.72 11.02
C GLU A 385 8.85 -2.22 10.41
N GLY A 386 9.34 -3.39 10.82
CA GLY A 386 10.54 -4.01 10.23
C GLY A 386 10.32 -4.67 8.86
N ASP A 387 9.11 -5.14 8.56
CA ASP A 387 8.76 -5.80 7.29
C ASP A 387 7.29 -5.57 6.90
N ASN A 388 7.06 -4.44 6.22
CA ASN A 388 5.76 -4.05 5.66
C ASN A 388 5.21 -5.11 4.67
N TRP A 389 6.07 -5.77 3.90
CA TRP A 389 5.65 -6.68 2.83
C TRP A 389 5.30 -8.07 3.34
N GLY A 390 6.18 -8.71 4.11
CA GLY A 390 5.95 -10.06 4.61
C GLY A 390 4.74 -10.14 5.53
N PHE A 391 4.72 -9.34 6.60
CA PHE A 391 3.63 -9.35 7.57
C PHE A 391 2.41 -8.53 7.12
N GLY A 392 2.65 -7.33 6.58
CA GLY A 392 1.59 -6.38 6.27
C GLY A 392 0.80 -6.67 4.99
N ILE A 393 1.39 -7.38 4.02
CA ILE A 393 0.80 -7.65 2.70
C ILE A 393 0.73 -9.15 2.39
N TYR A 394 1.85 -9.84 2.24
CA TYR A 394 1.89 -11.22 1.72
C TYR A 394 1.19 -12.22 2.64
N ASN A 395 1.37 -12.10 3.96
CA ASN A 395 0.70 -12.96 4.95
C ASN A 395 -0.81 -12.66 5.08
N GLN A 396 -1.30 -11.62 4.40
CA GLN A 396 -2.70 -11.22 4.38
C GLN A 396 -3.47 -11.76 3.18
N ILE A 397 -2.79 -12.42 2.23
CA ILE A 397 -3.38 -12.97 1.01
C ILE A 397 -3.89 -14.40 1.26
N THR A 398 -5.15 -14.65 0.90
CA THR A 398 -5.75 -15.99 0.89
C THR A 398 -5.59 -16.64 -0.49
N TRP A 399 -4.43 -17.25 -0.75
CA TRP A 399 -4.08 -17.79 -2.08
C TRP A 399 -5.06 -18.84 -2.63
N SER A 400 -5.76 -19.57 -1.77
CA SER A 400 -6.77 -20.55 -2.19
C SER A 400 -7.98 -19.91 -2.89
N GLU A 401 -8.19 -18.60 -2.72
CA GLU A 401 -9.30 -17.86 -3.33
C GLU A 401 -8.93 -17.29 -4.71
N TRP A 402 -7.71 -17.50 -5.20
CA TRP A 402 -7.20 -16.91 -6.45
C TRP A 402 -7.34 -17.85 -7.64
N ASP A 403 -8.46 -18.57 -7.75
CA ASP A 403 -8.76 -19.44 -8.89
C ASP A 403 -7.65 -20.46 -9.23
N GLY A 404 -6.88 -20.88 -8.21
CA GLY A 404 -5.76 -21.82 -8.37
C GLY A 404 -4.51 -21.26 -9.06
N LEU A 405 -4.49 -19.96 -9.42
CA LEU A 405 -3.34 -19.28 -10.04
C LEU A 405 -2.08 -19.31 -9.16
N ALA A 406 -2.27 -19.42 -7.85
CA ALA A 406 -1.23 -19.40 -6.83
C ALA A 406 -1.20 -20.71 -6.01
N SER A 407 -1.49 -21.84 -6.66
CA SER A 407 -1.65 -23.15 -6.01
C SER A 407 -0.36 -23.79 -5.48
N VAL A 408 0.80 -23.27 -5.89
CA VAL A 408 2.13 -23.75 -5.46
C VAL A 408 3.05 -22.58 -5.07
N SER A 409 4.04 -22.84 -4.22
CA SER A 409 4.94 -21.80 -3.69
C SER A 409 5.69 -21.02 -4.78
N SER A 410 6.07 -21.65 -5.89
CA SER A 410 6.72 -20.96 -7.01
C SER A 410 5.79 -19.93 -7.67
N SER A 411 4.54 -20.29 -7.93
CA SER A 411 3.53 -19.36 -8.47
C SER A 411 3.24 -18.21 -7.50
N GLN A 412 3.16 -18.50 -6.19
CA GLN A 412 3.00 -17.46 -5.17
C GLN A 412 4.18 -16.49 -5.17
N ASN A 413 5.41 -16.99 -5.28
CA ASN A 413 6.60 -16.14 -5.30
C ASN A 413 6.66 -15.26 -6.55
N ASN A 414 6.30 -15.79 -7.73
CA ASN A 414 6.22 -14.99 -8.95
C ASN A 414 5.20 -13.85 -8.79
N ILE A 415 4.01 -14.16 -8.27
CA ILE A 415 2.96 -13.16 -8.06
C ILE A 415 3.37 -12.11 -7.02
N LYS A 416 4.04 -12.51 -5.94
CA LYS A 416 4.62 -11.57 -4.96
C LYS A 416 5.63 -10.62 -5.62
N ASN A 417 6.46 -11.12 -6.53
CA ASN A 417 7.41 -10.28 -7.26
C ASN A 417 6.69 -9.35 -8.26
N ASP A 418 5.69 -9.85 -8.98
CA ASP A 418 4.93 -9.07 -9.97
C ASP A 418 4.11 -7.94 -9.34
N MET A 419 3.62 -8.12 -8.11
CA MET A 419 2.85 -7.09 -7.40
C MET A 419 3.71 -6.03 -6.71
N LYS A 420 4.99 -6.32 -6.45
CA LYS A 420 5.87 -5.42 -5.69
C LYS A 420 6.58 -4.43 -6.59
N LEU A 421 6.40 -3.15 -6.31
CA LEU A 421 7.18 -2.08 -6.90
C LEU A 421 8.33 -1.69 -5.95
N ASP A 422 9.53 -1.55 -6.51
CA ASP A 422 10.71 -1.08 -5.78
C ASP A 422 10.80 0.45 -5.69
N ARG A 423 9.96 1.16 -6.46
CA ARG A 423 9.85 2.61 -6.47
C ARG A 423 8.37 2.98 -6.38
N PRO A 424 8.01 4.11 -5.77
CA PRO A 424 6.64 4.57 -5.79
C PRO A 424 6.17 4.79 -7.22
N ILE A 425 4.89 4.59 -7.41
CA ILE A 425 4.19 5.13 -8.56
C ILE A 425 4.32 6.65 -8.47
N GLU A 426 4.51 7.32 -9.60
CA GLU A 426 4.54 8.78 -9.66
C GLU A 426 3.37 9.33 -8.82
N TYR A 427 3.66 10.30 -7.97
CA TYR A 427 2.67 11.01 -7.17
C TYR A 427 2.99 12.49 -7.21
N VAL A 428 1.96 13.29 -7.03
CA VAL A 428 2.05 14.76 -7.13
C VAL A 428 2.22 15.38 -5.74
N TYR A 429 2.65 16.65 -5.72
CA TYR A 429 2.91 17.47 -4.54
C TYR A 429 2.04 17.11 -3.31
N THR A 430 2.67 16.43 -2.35
CA THR A 430 2.02 16.03 -1.09
C THR A 430 3.04 16.15 0.04
N THR A 431 2.69 16.90 1.09
CA THR A 431 3.47 16.94 2.33
C THR A 431 3.52 15.54 2.90
N THR A 432 4.71 15.03 3.18
CA THR A 432 4.92 13.69 3.71
C THR A 432 5.63 13.77 5.06
N HIS A 433 5.07 13.08 6.03
CA HIS A 433 5.60 12.95 7.39
C HIS A 433 6.09 11.52 7.64
N SER A 434 6.85 11.29 8.71
CA SER A 434 6.97 9.94 9.30
C SER A 434 5.58 9.44 9.72
N ALA A 435 5.38 8.12 9.89
CA ALA A 435 4.08 7.60 10.34
C ALA A 435 3.70 8.13 11.74
N GLN A 436 4.69 8.32 12.60
CA GLN A 436 4.55 8.81 13.97
C GLN A 436 4.18 10.30 14.00
N ASP A 437 4.86 11.13 13.19
CA ASP A 437 4.52 12.55 13.07
C ASP A 437 3.14 12.72 12.42
N ALA A 438 2.85 11.92 11.37
CA ALA A 438 1.52 11.89 10.77
C ALA A 438 0.45 11.57 11.80
N TYR A 439 0.68 10.60 12.69
CA TYR A 439 -0.24 10.29 13.78
C TYR A 439 -0.52 11.50 14.67
N ALA A 440 0.51 12.23 15.10
CA ALA A 440 0.32 13.44 15.89
C ALA A 440 -0.47 14.51 15.11
N LYS A 441 -0.02 14.83 13.89
CA LYS A 441 -0.61 15.89 13.06
C LYS A 441 -2.06 15.61 12.68
N VAL A 442 -2.39 14.38 12.28
CA VAL A 442 -3.77 13.98 11.96
C VAL A 442 -4.67 14.17 13.17
N LEU A 443 -4.23 13.75 14.36
CA LEU A 443 -5.03 13.92 15.57
C LEU A 443 -5.14 15.39 16.01
N ASP A 444 -4.20 16.25 15.65
CA ASP A 444 -4.27 17.70 15.91
C ASP A 444 -5.19 18.41 14.90
N HIS A 445 -5.14 18.03 13.62
CA HIS A 445 -5.67 18.88 12.54
C HIS A 445 -6.76 18.26 11.65
N ALA A 446 -6.99 16.94 11.64
CA ALA A 446 -8.01 16.35 10.76
C ALA A 446 -9.47 16.66 11.16
N GLY A 447 -10.40 16.50 10.23
CA GLY A 447 -11.82 16.79 10.38
C GLY A 447 -12.11 18.29 10.31
N ALA A 448 -13.31 18.69 10.70
CA ALA A 448 -13.71 20.09 10.76
C ALA A 448 -13.00 20.81 11.92
N SER A 449 -11.68 20.97 11.77
CA SER A 449 -10.72 21.23 12.85
C SER A 449 -10.64 22.68 13.28
N LEU A 450 -11.09 23.62 12.43
CA LEU A 450 -11.30 25.01 12.82
C LEU A 450 -12.19 25.10 14.07
N LYS A 451 -13.22 24.25 14.16
CA LYS A 451 -14.16 24.20 15.29
C LYS A 451 -14.70 22.80 15.57
N ARG A 452 -13.86 21.82 15.94
CA ARG A 452 -14.34 20.45 16.25
C ARG A 452 -15.47 20.45 17.29
N ASP A 453 -16.53 19.71 17.01
CA ASP A 453 -17.62 19.52 17.97
C ASP A 453 -17.31 18.39 18.97
N ALA A 454 -18.29 18.06 19.81
CA ALA A 454 -18.09 17.08 20.89
C ALA A 454 -17.77 15.67 20.37
N LEU A 455 -18.36 15.23 19.25
CA LEU A 455 -18.09 13.91 18.69
C LEU A 455 -16.69 13.84 18.10
N ASP A 456 -16.30 14.83 17.28
CA ASP A 456 -14.97 14.86 16.66
C ASP A 456 -13.88 14.88 17.75
N LYS A 457 -14.06 15.70 18.80
CA LYS A 457 -13.15 15.74 19.97
C LYS A 457 -13.06 14.39 20.68
N MET A 458 -14.20 13.73 20.90
CA MET A 458 -14.26 12.42 21.55
C MET A 458 -13.48 11.37 20.74
N ILE A 459 -13.68 11.30 19.42
CA ILE A 459 -12.98 10.35 18.54
C ILE A 459 -11.46 10.57 18.56
N ILE A 460 -11.02 11.83 18.56
CA ILE A 460 -9.60 12.18 18.65
C ILE A 460 -9.01 11.75 20.00
N GLU A 461 -9.71 12.02 21.10
CA GLU A 461 -9.27 11.60 22.44
C GLU A 461 -9.26 10.08 22.60
N GLU A 462 -10.22 9.37 22.01
CA GLU A 462 -10.24 7.92 21.97
C GLU A 462 -9.02 7.36 21.22
N ALA A 463 -8.72 7.91 20.05
CA ALA A 463 -7.54 7.55 19.27
C ALA A 463 -6.25 7.83 20.05
N ARG A 464 -6.09 9.01 20.67
CA ARG A 464 -4.92 9.35 21.49
C ARG A 464 -4.71 8.36 22.63
N ASN A 465 -5.77 8.11 23.38
CA ASN A 465 -5.71 7.36 24.64
C ASN A 465 -5.96 5.85 24.48
N ASN A 466 -6.14 5.36 23.25
CA ASN A 466 -6.48 3.98 22.95
C ASN A 466 -7.75 3.49 23.69
N LYS A 467 -8.80 4.30 23.65
CA LYS A 467 -10.08 4.06 24.33
C LYS A 467 -11.23 3.90 23.34
N ALA A 468 -12.36 3.45 23.84
CA ALA A 468 -13.62 3.37 23.13
C ALA A 468 -14.76 3.55 24.13
N ALA A 469 -15.41 4.72 24.14
CA ALA A 469 -16.46 5.04 25.12
C ALA A 469 -17.84 4.55 24.66
N SER A 470 -18.08 4.53 23.35
CA SER A 470 -19.36 4.12 22.76
C SER A 470 -19.29 2.66 22.29
N THR A 471 -20.29 1.84 22.59
CA THR A 471 -20.34 0.43 22.16
C THR A 471 -21.78 -0.02 21.99
N GLY A 472 -22.14 -0.42 20.78
CA GLY A 472 -23.44 -0.99 20.48
C GLY A 472 -23.59 -2.40 21.03
N SER A 473 -24.82 -2.75 21.42
CA SER A 473 -25.15 -4.09 21.90
C SER A 473 -24.72 -5.17 20.91
N GLY A 474 -24.01 -6.19 21.39
CA GLY A 474 -23.53 -7.31 20.57
C GLY A 474 -22.29 -7.03 19.72
N LEU A 475 -21.67 -5.85 19.85
CA LEU A 475 -20.44 -5.46 19.15
C LEU A 475 -19.24 -5.39 20.10
N ASP A 476 -18.03 -5.34 19.54
CA ASP A 476 -16.84 -5.03 20.32
C ASP A 476 -16.70 -3.52 20.57
N ALA A 477 -15.83 -3.18 21.51
CA ALA A 477 -15.65 -1.84 22.01
C ALA A 477 -15.35 -0.80 20.91
N GLY A 478 -16.19 0.22 20.81
CA GLY A 478 -16.02 1.35 19.89
C GLY A 478 -16.90 1.28 18.66
N PHE A 479 -17.44 0.12 18.31
CA PHE A 479 -18.39 -0.01 17.20
C PHE A 479 -19.81 0.22 17.69
N ILE A 480 -20.64 0.86 16.87
CA ILE A 480 -22.01 1.22 17.21
C ILE A 480 -22.99 0.64 16.19
N ASN A 481 -24.19 0.31 16.63
CA ASN A 481 -25.28 -0.10 15.75
C ASN A 481 -26.02 1.13 15.19
N THR A 482 -26.21 2.15 16.04
CA THR A 482 -26.93 3.39 15.70
C THR A 482 -26.34 4.56 16.50
N PRO A 483 -26.68 5.83 16.17
CA PRO A 483 -26.26 6.98 16.98
C PRO A 483 -26.78 6.96 18.43
N ASP A 484 -27.77 6.13 18.77
CA ASP A 484 -28.25 5.95 20.14
C ASP A 484 -27.21 5.26 21.05
N ASP A 485 -26.21 4.59 20.48
CA ASP A 485 -25.14 3.92 21.24
C ASP A 485 -24.01 4.89 21.67
N ILE A 486 -24.08 6.17 21.26
CA ILE A 486 -23.05 7.16 21.55
C ILE A 486 -23.11 7.58 23.03
N VAL A 487 -21.96 7.56 23.68
CA VAL A 487 -21.80 8.03 25.06
C VAL A 487 -20.90 9.27 25.08
N TYR A 488 -21.53 10.44 25.05
CA TYR A 488 -20.81 11.71 25.12
C TYR A 488 -20.23 11.98 26.53
N PRO A 489 -19.15 12.79 26.62
CA PRO A 489 -18.71 13.34 27.90
C PRO A 489 -19.83 14.08 28.63
N ALA A 490 -19.86 13.96 29.95
CA ALA A 490 -20.85 14.63 30.79
C ALA A 490 -20.85 16.15 30.56
N GLY A 491 -22.04 16.74 30.43
CA GLY A 491 -22.21 18.17 30.17
C GLY A 491 -22.19 18.57 28.69
N THR A 492 -22.06 17.62 27.77
CA THR A 492 -22.23 17.90 26.33
C THR A 492 -23.66 18.38 26.05
N ALA A 493 -23.79 19.54 25.41
CA ALA A 493 -25.08 20.04 24.95
C ALA A 493 -25.50 19.30 23.68
N LEU A 494 -26.66 18.65 23.72
CA LEU A 494 -27.20 17.83 22.64
C LEU A 494 -28.56 18.39 22.22
N GLU A 495 -28.92 18.18 20.96
CA GLU A 495 -30.29 18.44 20.49
C GLU A 495 -31.32 17.64 21.29
N GLU A 496 -32.61 17.99 21.14
CA GLU A 496 -33.71 17.33 21.85
C GLU A 496 -33.76 15.81 21.63
N ASN A 497 -33.28 15.33 20.47
CA ASN A 497 -33.19 13.90 20.15
C ASN A 497 -32.06 13.17 20.92
N GLY A 498 -31.18 13.88 21.62
CA GLY A 498 -30.05 13.34 22.38
C GLY A 498 -28.90 12.78 21.55
N LYS A 499 -28.86 13.01 20.24
CA LYS A 499 -27.90 12.38 19.31
C LYS A 499 -26.81 13.32 18.85
N LEU A 500 -27.19 14.50 18.35
CA LEU A 500 -26.27 15.46 17.76
C LEU A 500 -25.81 16.50 18.79
N PRO A 501 -24.52 16.88 18.82
CA PRO A 501 -24.06 18.07 19.52
C PRO A 501 -24.75 19.32 18.98
N ILE A 502 -25.17 20.21 19.87
CA ILE A 502 -25.61 21.55 19.49
C ILE A 502 -24.38 22.34 19.03
N LEU A 503 -24.44 22.88 17.82
CA LEU A 503 -23.42 23.79 17.30
C LEU A 503 -23.86 25.23 17.60
N ALA A 504 -23.05 25.98 18.35
CA ALA A 504 -23.39 27.35 18.69
C ALA A 504 -23.40 28.22 17.42
N ASN A 505 -24.42 29.06 17.31
CA ASN A 505 -24.50 30.11 16.30
C ASN A 505 -24.15 31.46 16.93
N VAL A 506 -23.34 32.25 16.24
CA VAL A 506 -23.06 33.65 16.61
C VAL A 506 -23.36 34.54 15.41
N ALA A 507 -23.43 35.86 15.64
CA ALA A 507 -23.68 36.79 14.56
C ALA A 507 -22.57 36.70 13.50
N ALA A 508 -22.95 36.55 12.23
CA ALA A 508 -22.02 36.68 11.13
C ALA A 508 -21.41 38.09 11.09
N PRO A 509 -20.13 38.23 10.73
CA PRO A 509 -19.55 39.53 10.38
C PRO A 509 -20.37 40.23 9.29
N VAL A 510 -20.40 41.55 9.32
CA VAL A 510 -21.05 42.34 8.26
C VAL A 510 -20.25 42.22 6.98
N ASP A 511 -20.95 41.96 5.89
CA ASP A 511 -20.49 41.92 4.49
C ASP A 511 -21.55 42.70 3.70
N THR A 512 -21.24 43.97 3.43
CA THR A 512 -22.17 45.00 2.96
C THR A 512 -22.56 44.81 1.50
N ASP A 513 -21.63 44.38 0.65
CA ASP A 513 -21.87 44.21 -0.78
C ASP A 513 -22.21 42.77 -1.20
N GLY A 514 -22.02 41.82 -0.29
CA GLY A 514 -22.44 40.43 -0.44
C GLY A 514 -21.45 39.53 -1.17
N ASP A 515 -20.19 39.94 -1.29
CA ASP A 515 -19.18 39.21 -2.04
C ASP A 515 -18.49 38.07 -1.26
N GLY A 516 -18.92 37.85 -0.01
CA GLY A 516 -18.47 36.76 0.85
C GLY A 516 -17.29 37.11 1.74
N MET A 517 -16.77 38.34 1.67
CA MET A 517 -15.73 38.86 2.55
C MET A 517 -16.34 39.85 3.56
N PRO A 518 -15.92 39.84 4.84
CA PRO A 518 -16.38 40.83 5.80
C PRO A 518 -15.79 42.22 5.54
N ASP A 519 -16.59 43.28 5.72
CA ASP A 519 -16.20 44.69 5.55
C ASP A 519 -14.88 45.02 6.27
N LYS A 520 -14.71 44.46 7.48
CA LYS A 520 -13.52 44.69 8.30
C LYS A 520 -12.28 44.08 7.65
N TRP A 521 -12.39 42.86 7.13
CA TRP A 521 -11.29 42.18 6.46
C TRP A 521 -10.91 42.91 5.17
N GLU A 522 -11.90 43.35 4.41
CA GLU A 522 -11.69 44.13 3.18
C GLU A 522 -10.93 45.44 3.46
N GLN A 523 -11.36 46.22 4.46
CA GLN A 523 -10.67 47.45 4.87
C GLN A 523 -9.22 47.18 5.31
N GLU A 524 -8.99 46.11 6.06
CA GLU A 524 -7.65 45.70 6.51
C GLU A 524 -6.74 45.27 5.34
N ASN A 525 -7.33 44.84 4.22
CA ASN A 525 -6.62 44.40 3.02
C ASN A 525 -6.69 45.41 1.85
N GLY A 526 -7.23 46.62 2.08
CA GLY A 526 -7.26 47.71 1.11
C GLY A 526 -8.30 47.56 -0.01
N LEU A 527 -9.37 46.83 0.25
CA LEU A 527 -10.54 46.63 -0.62
C LEU A 527 -11.69 47.59 -0.25
N ASP A 528 -12.71 47.71 -1.10
CA ASP A 528 -13.86 48.59 -0.87
C ASP A 528 -15.09 47.76 -0.48
N PRO A 529 -15.56 47.82 0.79
CA PRO A 529 -16.72 47.06 1.28
C PRO A 529 -18.06 47.31 0.57
N ASN A 530 -18.07 48.15 -0.46
CA ASN A 530 -19.25 48.46 -1.26
C ASN A 530 -19.07 48.06 -2.74
N ASP A 531 -17.93 47.47 -3.14
CA ASP A 531 -17.64 47.00 -4.50
C ASP A 531 -17.67 45.47 -4.60
N PRO A 532 -18.85 44.86 -4.91
CA PRO A 532 -19.00 43.41 -4.92
C PRO A 532 -18.22 42.73 -6.06
N SER A 533 -17.60 43.51 -6.95
CA SER A 533 -16.76 42.98 -8.01
C SER A 533 -15.36 42.63 -7.52
N ASP A 534 -14.92 43.18 -6.38
CA ASP A 534 -13.54 43.04 -5.94
C ASP A 534 -13.22 41.67 -5.32
N GLY A 535 -14.19 41.00 -4.67
CA GLY A 535 -14.06 39.62 -4.23
C GLY A 535 -13.68 38.64 -5.33
N ALA A 536 -14.20 38.83 -6.55
CA ALA A 536 -13.88 37.98 -7.70
C ALA A 536 -12.62 38.42 -8.47
N LYS A 537 -12.02 39.57 -8.16
CA LYS A 537 -10.79 40.04 -8.82
C LYS A 537 -9.62 39.14 -8.43
N ALA A 538 -8.88 38.67 -9.43
CA ALA A 538 -7.64 37.93 -9.21
C ALA A 538 -6.55 38.87 -8.68
N THR A 539 -5.82 38.39 -7.68
CA THR A 539 -4.63 39.06 -7.12
C THR A 539 -3.37 38.69 -7.91
N ALA A 540 -2.21 39.24 -7.52
CA ALA A 540 -0.92 38.90 -8.13
C ALA A 540 -0.55 37.42 -7.98
N SER A 541 -1.11 36.69 -7.01
CA SER A 541 -0.90 35.24 -6.85
C SER A 541 -1.79 34.39 -7.78
N GLY A 542 -2.72 35.02 -8.50
CA GLY A 542 -3.72 34.35 -9.33
C GLY A 542 -5.00 33.96 -8.60
N PHE A 543 -4.98 33.87 -7.27
CA PHE A 543 -6.19 33.64 -6.45
C PHE A 543 -7.06 34.90 -6.38
N THR A 544 -8.37 34.71 -6.30
CA THR A 544 -9.33 35.80 -6.05
C THR A 544 -9.21 36.34 -4.61
N ASN A 545 -9.62 37.59 -4.37
CA ASN A 545 -9.65 38.15 -3.01
C ASN A 545 -10.47 37.28 -2.05
N LEU A 546 -11.62 36.76 -2.51
CA LEU A 546 -12.43 35.82 -1.74
C LEU A 546 -11.65 34.57 -1.35
N GLU A 547 -10.87 33.98 -2.28
CA GLU A 547 -10.03 32.83 -1.95
C GLU A 547 -8.92 33.17 -0.95
N ILE A 548 -8.32 34.35 -1.03
CA ILE A 548 -7.35 34.81 -0.03
C ILE A 548 -8.01 34.92 1.35
N TYR A 549 -9.20 35.53 1.43
CA TYR A 549 -9.98 35.60 2.66
C TYR A 549 -10.27 34.20 3.22
N LEU A 550 -10.84 33.29 2.42
CA LEU A 550 -11.19 31.94 2.83
C LEU A 550 -10.01 31.14 3.39
N ASN A 551 -8.79 31.39 2.90
CA ASN A 551 -7.58 30.72 3.39
C ASN A 551 -6.98 31.42 4.61
N SER A 552 -7.11 32.74 4.73
CA SER A 552 -6.67 33.48 5.93
C SER A 552 -7.37 32.99 7.21
N LEU A 553 -8.62 32.51 7.11
CA LEU A 553 -9.39 31.95 8.23
C LEU A 553 -8.73 30.70 8.83
N VAL A 554 -7.93 29.97 8.05
CA VAL A 554 -7.38 28.66 8.41
C VAL A 554 -5.87 28.57 8.24
N GLU A 555 -5.20 29.70 7.95
CA GLU A 555 -3.76 29.76 7.69
C GLU A 555 -2.94 29.10 8.81
N HIS A 556 -3.28 29.42 10.07
CA HIS A 556 -2.66 28.84 11.25
C HIS A 556 -2.77 27.30 11.33
N ILE A 557 -3.88 26.72 10.84
CA ILE A 557 -4.04 25.25 10.76
C ILE A 557 -3.14 24.71 9.65
N THR A 558 -3.22 25.30 8.46
CA THR A 558 -2.43 24.85 7.30
C THR A 558 -0.91 24.97 7.51
N ALA A 559 -0.47 25.97 8.26
CA ALA A 559 0.93 26.12 8.64
C ALA A 559 1.33 25.02 9.62
N SER A 560 0.60 24.87 10.73
CA SER A 560 0.98 23.91 11.79
C SER A 560 0.81 22.46 11.40
N GLN A 561 -0.16 22.12 10.54
CA GLN A 561 -0.39 20.74 10.11
C GLN A 561 0.77 20.21 9.25
N ASN A 562 1.48 21.08 8.53
CA ASN A 562 2.56 20.73 7.61
C ASN A 562 3.96 20.85 8.24
N GLU A 563 4.07 21.33 9.49
CA GLU A 563 5.34 21.37 10.22
C GLU A 563 5.95 19.97 10.38
N ALA A 564 7.27 19.86 10.29
CA ALA A 564 8.03 18.60 10.30
C ALA A 564 7.76 17.66 9.11
N GLY A 565 6.80 17.98 8.26
CA GLY A 565 6.62 17.34 6.97
C GLY A 565 7.58 17.89 5.92
N LYS A 566 7.83 17.09 4.89
CA LYS A 566 8.54 17.54 3.69
C LYS A 566 7.60 17.50 2.49
N MET A 567 7.61 18.55 1.68
CA MET A 567 6.86 18.60 0.43
C MET A 567 7.57 17.76 -0.63
N LEU A 568 6.94 16.68 -1.08
CA LEU A 568 7.54 15.75 -2.03
C LEU A 568 6.79 15.76 -3.38
N ASN A 569 7.52 15.67 -4.49
CA ASN A 569 7.01 15.48 -5.85
C ASN A 569 7.83 14.43 -6.63
N GLY A 570 7.18 13.60 -7.44
CA GLY A 570 7.86 12.57 -8.24
C GLY A 570 8.41 11.39 -7.41
N ASP A 571 9.23 10.53 -8.02
CA ASP A 571 9.73 9.29 -7.39
C ASP A 571 10.41 9.57 -6.03
N LEU A 572 9.88 8.98 -4.94
CA LEU A 572 10.64 8.87 -3.69
C LEU A 572 11.98 8.21 -4.02
N THR A 573 13.06 8.87 -3.66
CA THR A 573 14.41 8.27 -3.73
C THR A 573 14.82 7.83 -2.33
N PHE A 574 15.68 6.82 -2.24
CA PHE A 574 16.22 6.25 -0.98
C PHE A 574 17.00 7.26 -0.09
N ALA A 575 17.00 8.55 -0.41
CA ALA A 575 17.78 9.60 0.23
C ALA A 575 16.92 10.64 0.99
N ASP A 576 15.62 10.41 1.16
CA ASP A 576 14.75 11.38 1.83
C ASP A 576 14.53 11.07 3.32
N ASP A 577 15.02 11.94 4.20
CA ASP A 577 14.87 11.79 5.66
C ASP A 577 13.42 11.88 6.19
N ALA A 578 12.42 12.24 5.38
CA ALA A 578 11.00 12.22 5.81
C ALA A 578 10.37 10.82 5.75
N VAL A 579 11.04 9.87 5.10
CA VAL A 579 10.65 8.46 5.10
C VAL A 579 11.55 7.74 6.10
N GLU A 580 10.97 7.28 7.22
CA GLU A 580 11.67 6.35 8.09
C GLU A 580 11.74 5.00 7.38
N LEU A 581 12.84 4.79 6.65
CA LEU A 581 13.17 3.49 6.12
C LEU A 581 13.40 2.53 7.31
N PRO A 582 12.93 1.27 7.24
CA PRO A 582 13.29 0.29 8.23
C PRO A 582 14.82 0.28 8.35
N LYS A 583 15.33 0.25 9.59
CA LYS A 583 16.76 0.03 9.81
C LYS A 583 17.15 -1.19 8.99
N TYR A 584 18.08 -1.02 8.05
CA TYR A 584 18.74 -2.15 7.44
C TYR A 584 19.55 -2.84 8.54
N GLU A 585 18.91 -3.77 9.24
CA GLU A 585 19.63 -4.79 9.96
C GLU A 585 20.12 -5.75 8.87
N ALA A 586 21.43 -5.72 8.63
CA ALA A 586 22.07 -6.73 7.81
C ALA A 586 21.52 -8.10 8.25
N PRO A 587 21.08 -8.96 7.32
CA PRO A 587 20.49 -10.24 7.69
C PRO A 587 21.43 -10.90 8.68
N VAL A 588 20.90 -11.31 9.84
CA VAL A 588 21.65 -12.10 10.79
C VAL A 588 22.13 -13.32 10.01
N VAL A 589 23.42 -13.33 9.66
CA VAL A 589 24.02 -14.46 8.97
C VAL A 589 23.97 -15.58 10.00
N GLU A 590 23.00 -16.47 9.86
CA GLU A 590 22.96 -17.68 10.68
C GLU A 590 24.26 -18.43 10.42
N THR A 591 25.14 -18.44 11.43
CA THR A 591 26.39 -19.18 11.41
C THR A 591 26.18 -20.54 12.06
N PHE A 592 26.73 -21.58 11.44
CA PHE A 592 26.70 -22.96 11.90
C PHE A 592 28.13 -23.42 12.14
N GLU A 593 28.36 -24.17 13.21
CA GLU A 593 29.64 -24.83 13.47
C GLU A 593 29.44 -26.34 13.36
N TYR A 594 30.30 -26.99 12.57
CA TYR A 594 30.35 -28.44 12.44
C TYR A 594 31.73 -28.94 12.86
N GLU A 595 31.77 -30.16 13.41
CA GLU A 595 32.99 -30.89 13.69
C GLU A 595 32.87 -32.24 13.02
N ILE A 596 33.76 -32.58 12.08
CA ILE A 596 33.73 -33.89 11.43
C ILE A 596 33.89 -34.96 12.50
N SER A 597 32.77 -35.60 12.86
CA SER A 597 32.70 -36.56 13.95
C SER A 597 33.53 -37.81 13.66
N LYS A 598 33.95 -38.55 14.69
CA LYS A 598 34.41 -39.95 14.53
C LYS A 598 33.25 -40.93 14.30
N SER A 599 32.02 -40.54 14.63
CA SER A 599 30.84 -41.40 14.60
C SER A 599 30.18 -41.37 13.22
N THR A 600 30.14 -42.52 12.56
CA THR A 600 29.51 -42.65 11.24
C THR A 600 28.11 -43.26 11.32
N SER A 601 27.21 -42.78 10.47
CA SER A 601 25.84 -43.31 10.35
C SER A 601 25.75 -44.52 9.41
N HIS A 602 26.81 -44.81 8.64
CA HIS A 602 26.90 -46.00 7.78
C HIS A 602 28.26 -46.69 7.88
N MET A 603 28.27 -48.00 8.11
CA MET A 603 29.46 -48.82 8.33
C MET A 603 29.45 -50.02 7.37
N MET A 604 29.93 -49.85 6.15
CA MET A 604 30.30 -51.00 5.30
C MET A 604 31.72 -50.76 4.79
N ARG A 605 32.65 -51.62 5.22
CA ARG A 605 34.09 -51.51 4.95
C ARG A 605 34.47 -51.62 3.47
N ASP A 606 33.53 -52.01 2.61
CA ASP A 606 33.74 -52.45 1.23
C ASP A 606 32.85 -51.73 0.20
N ASP A 607 32.20 -50.63 0.56
CA ASP A 607 31.32 -49.85 -0.34
C ASP A 607 32.00 -48.52 -0.75
N PRO A 608 32.17 -48.20 -2.05
CA PRO A 608 32.79 -46.96 -2.54
C PRO A 608 31.97 -45.68 -2.29
N GLN A 609 31.00 -45.70 -1.38
CA GLN A 609 30.15 -44.54 -1.04
C GLN A 609 30.91 -43.49 -0.21
N PRO A 610 30.50 -42.21 -0.28
CA PRO A 610 31.01 -41.18 0.62
C PRO A 610 30.76 -41.56 2.09
N PHE A 611 31.72 -41.24 2.96
CA PHE A 611 31.62 -41.48 4.40
C PHE A 611 30.63 -40.50 5.02
N LEU A 612 29.56 -41.01 5.62
CA LEU A 612 28.51 -40.20 6.24
C LEU A 612 28.71 -40.11 7.75
N PHE A 613 28.77 -38.89 8.25
CA PHE A 613 28.96 -38.58 9.67
C PHE A 613 27.64 -38.21 10.35
N SER A 614 27.57 -38.39 11.67
CA SER A 614 26.35 -38.16 12.46
C SER A 614 25.89 -36.71 12.51
N ASP A 615 26.76 -35.76 12.17
CA ASP A 615 26.50 -34.31 12.06
C ASP A 615 25.94 -33.91 10.67
N GLY A 616 25.75 -34.88 9.77
CA GLY A 616 25.25 -34.67 8.41
C GLY A 616 26.33 -34.30 7.39
N ILE A 617 27.61 -34.27 7.77
CA ILE A 617 28.73 -34.10 6.84
C ILE A 617 28.96 -35.41 6.09
N SER A 618 29.38 -35.30 4.83
CA SER A 618 29.94 -36.43 4.09
C SER A 618 31.35 -36.16 3.58
N VAL A 619 32.21 -37.18 3.57
CA VAL A 619 33.59 -37.08 3.06
C VAL A 619 33.87 -38.15 2.02
N SER A 620 34.44 -37.77 0.88
CA SER A 620 34.90 -38.69 -0.16
C SER A 620 36.35 -38.38 -0.57
N CYS A 621 37.02 -39.35 -1.21
CA CYS A 621 38.40 -39.20 -1.70
C CYS A 621 38.47 -39.58 -3.18
N THR A 622 39.28 -38.87 -3.97
CA THR A 622 39.52 -39.21 -5.39
C THR A 622 40.17 -40.59 -5.58
N ASP A 623 40.85 -41.12 -4.56
CA ASP A 623 41.38 -42.48 -4.53
C ASP A 623 40.45 -43.39 -3.71
N ALA A 624 39.53 -44.08 -4.40
CA ALA A 624 38.51 -44.94 -3.78
C ALA A 624 39.09 -46.14 -2.99
N SER A 625 40.39 -46.43 -3.12
CA SER A 625 41.06 -47.48 -2.33
C SER A 625 41.43 -47.02 -0.92
N ARG A 626 41.40 -45.71 -0.65
CA ARG A 626 41.83 -45.12 0.61
C ARG A 626 40.66 -44.94 1.58
N LYS A 627 40.91 -45.38 2.82
CA LYS A 627 39.96 -45.30 3.94
C LYS A 627 40.41 -44.18 4.88
N TYR A 628 39.46 -43.49 5.51
CA TYR A 628 39.74 -42.81 6.77
C TYR A 628 39.83 -43.87 7.87
N SER A 629 40.52 -43.57 8.97
CA SER A 629 40.46 -44.41 10.17
C SER A 629 40.55 -43.55 11.40
N ASN A 630 40.12 -44.08 12.54
CA ASN A 630 40.46 -43.49 13.83
C ASN A 630 41.99 -43.39 13.92
N GLY A 631 42.51 -42.26 14.40
CA GLY A 631 43.94 -42.05 14.57
C GLY A 631 44.56 -43.15 15.43
N SER A 632 45.71 -43.71 15.03
CA SER A 632 46.35 -44.85 15.68
C SER A 632 47.05 -44.52 17.01
N SER A 633 46.66 -43.43 17.68
CA SER A 633 47.22 -42.98 18.96
C SER A 633 46.11 -42.40 19.84
N ALA A 634 45.44 -43.29 20.58
CA ALA A 634 44.73 -43.10 21.86
C ALA A 634 44.07 -41.74 22.23
N THR A 635 43.58 -40.93 21.29
CA THR A 635 42.65 -39.82 21.59
C THR A 635 41.41 -39.99 20.75
N ALA A 636 40.27 -39.86 21.40
CA ALA A 636 39.01 -40.27 20.84
C ALA A 636 38.53 -39.31 19.73
N ASP A 637 39.20 -38.19 19.46
CA ASP A 637 38.58 -37.03 18.78
C ASP A 637 39.27 -36.64 17.44
N TYR A 638 40.10 -37.52 16.86
CA TYR A 638 40.85 -37.24 15.62
C TYR A 638 40.65 -38.29 14.52
N VAL A 639 40.58 -37.82 13.26
CA VAL A 639 40.43 -38.63 12.06
C VAL A 639 41.73 -38.65 11.25
N LYS A 640 42.14 -39.84 10.80
CA LYS A 640 43.30 -40.00 9.93
C LYS A 640 42.93 -39.85 8.46
N PHE A 641 43.61 -38.93 7.77
CA PHE A 641 43.52 -38.73 6.32
C PHE A 641 44.84 -39.13 5.63
N GLY A 642 44.71 -39.80 4.48
CA GLY A 642 45.85 -40.15 3.63
C GLY A 642 46.42 -38.92 2.91
N SER A 643 47.74 -38.83 2.79
CA SER A 643 48.44 -37.70 2.16
C SER A 643 48.84 -37.95 0.71
N GLY A 644 49.12 -36.89 -0.05
CA GLY A 644 49.64 -36.96 -1.42
C GLY A 644 48.97 -35.92 -2.32
N SER A 645 49.76 -35.20 -3.11
CA SER A 645 49.28 -34.10 -3.96
C SER A 645 48.24 -34.49 -5.02
N ASN A 646 48.09 -35.79 -5.31
CA ASN A 646 47.09 -36.32 -6.24
C ASN A 646 45.78 -36.77 -5.55
N ARG A 647 45.66 -36.58 -4.23
CA ARG A 647 44.52 -37.04 -3.43
C ARG A 647 43.70 -35.85 -2.94
N THR A 648 42.47 -35.74 -3.42
CA THR A 648 41.54 -34.69 -3.00
C THR A 648 40.47 -35.28 -2.09
N TRP A 649 40.40 -34.77 -0.87
CA TRP A 649 39.34 -35.08 0.08
C TRP A 649 38.22 -34.06 -0.09
N THR A 650 37.03 -34.50 -0.49
CA THR A 650 35.86 -33.63 -0.66
C THR A 650 34.98 -33.76 0.57
N ILE A 651 34.84 -32.67 1.31
CA ILE A 651 33.98 -32.54 2.50
C ILE A 651 32.71 -31.81 2.06
N LYS A 652 31.56 -32.46 2.18
CA LYS A 652 30.26 -31.91 1.81
C LYS A 652 29.42 -31.65 3.05
N LEU A 653 28.92 -30.43 3.17
CA LEU A 653 28.08 -29.98 4.28
C LEU A 653 26.61 -30.36 4.05
N PRO A 654 25.76 -30.34 5.10
CA PRO A 654 24.31 -30.47 4.96
C PRO A 654 23.71 -29.50 3.94
N GLU A 655 22.59 -29.89 3.33
CA GLU A 655 21.90 -29.09 2.31
C GLU A 655 21.61 -27.66 2.80
N GLY A 656 21.84 -26.67 1.92
CA GLY A 656 21.60 -25.26 2.21
C GLY A 656 22.69 -24.57 3.05
N LYS A 657 23.83 -25.22 3.28
CA LYS A 657 24.98 -24.68 4.04
C LYS A 657 26.22 -24.57 3.17
N VAL A 658 26.98 -23.49 3.36
CA VAL A 658 28.27 -23.27 2.68
C VAL A 658 29.35 -22.98 3.72
N ALA A 659 30.50 -23.64 3.60
CA ALA A 659 31.62 -23.45 4.49
C ALA A 659 32.30 -22.10 4.24
N THR A 660 32.66 -21.39 5.30
CA THR A 660 33.37 -20.10 5.25
C THR A 660 34.76 -20.20 5.84
N GLU A 661 35.00 -21.16 6.74
CA GLU A 661 36.28 -21.36 7.42
C GLU A 661 36.45 -22.84 7.77
N LEU A 662 37.66 -23.36 7.56
CA LEU A 662 38.10 -24.66 8.05
C LEU A 662 39.19 -24.48 9.10
N THR A 663 39.06 -25.16 10.23
CA THR A 663 40.11 -25.25 11.24
C THR A 663 40.56 -26.69 11.38
N PHE A 664 41.85 -26.92 11.15
CA PHE A 664 42.52 -28.21 11.26
C PHE A 664 43.36 -28.24 12.53
N ILE A 665 43.20 -29.26 13.36
CA ILE A 665 44.00 -29.45 14.59
C ILE A 665 44.59 -30.84 14.55
N GLY A 666 45.91 -31.00 14.58
CA GLY A 666 46.51 -32.33 14.56
C GLY A 666 48.02 -32.40 14.29
N TRP A 667 48.47 -33.59 13.88
CA TRP A 667 49.87 -33.92 13.63
C TRP A 667 50.03 -34.88 12.43
N ALA A 668 51.24 -34.97 11.90
CA ALA A 668 51.61 -35.97 10.90
C ALA A 668 51.64 -37.37 11.53
N ASN A 669 51.02 -38.34 10.88
CA ASN A 669 51.04 -39.75 11.25
C ASN A 669 52.35 -40.44 10.78
N ASN A 670 53.49 -39.80 11.02
CA ASN A 670 54.83 -40.31 10.70
C ASN A 670 55.85 -39.70 11.67
N ASP A 671 56.81 -40.51 12.12
CA ASP A 671 57.78 -40.11 13.14
C ASP A 671 58.94 -39.28 12.54
N ASN A 672 59.10 -39.26 11.21
CA ASN A 672 60.25 -38.64 10.52
C ASN A 672 59.86 -37.51 9.56
N ASN A 673 58.60 -37.43 9.15
CA ASN A 673 58.15 -36.52 8.09
C ASN A 673 56.90 -35.75 8.52
N GLN A 674 56.92 -34.44 8.32
CA GLN A 674 55.77 -33.57 8.56
C GLN A 674 54.67 -33.75 7.49
N SER A 675 53.51 -33.19 7.78
CA SER A 675 52.38 -33.06 6.87
C SER A 675 51.99 -31.60 6.77
N TYR A 676 51.25 -31.20 5.74
CA TYR A 676 50.73 -29.83 5.64
C TYR A 676 49.44 -29.79 4.85
N VAL A 677 48.66 -28.72 5.00
CA VAL A 677 47.53 -28.44 4.09
C VAL A 677 48.12 -27.87 2.79
N ALA A 678 48.03 -28.63 1.70
CA ALA A 678 48.57 -28.23 0.40
C ALA A 678 47.58 -27.38 -0.41
N SER A 679 46.27 -27.63 -0.24
CA SER A 679 45.23 -26.77 -0.80
C SER A 679 43.90 -26.90 -0.08
N VAL A 680 43.11 -25.82 -0.12
CA VAL A 680 41.68 -25.80 0.19
C VAL A 680 40.97 -25.18 -1.01
N ASN A 681 40.05 -25.91 -1.64
CA ASN A 681 39.46 -25.60 -2.94
C ASN A 681 40.54 -25.28 -3.99
N ASN A 682 40.50 -24.07 -4.56
CA ASN A 682 41.45 -23.61 -5.57
C ASN A 682 42.69 -22.93 -4.95
N ASP A 683 42.67 -22.65 -3.65
CA ASP A 683 43.75 -21.98 -2.94
C ASP A 683 44.86 -22.99 -2.62
N LYS A 684 46.06 -22.74 -3.15
CA LYS A 684 47.25 -23.59 -2.94
C LYS A 684 48.20 -22.91 -1.98
N PHE A 685 48.82 -23.72 -1.13
CA PHE A 685 49.71 -23.25 -0.08
C PHE A 685 51.12 -23.84 -0.27
N ALA A 686 52.12 -23.11 0.21
CA ALA A 686 53.48 -23.60 0.26
C ALA A 686 53.62 -24.72 1.31
N ALA A 687 54.66 -25.54 1.18
CA ALA A 687 54.85 -26.70 2.05
C ALA A 687 55.16 -26.34 3.51
N ASP A 688 55.46 -25.07 3.79
CA ASP A 688 55.78 -24.49 5.08
C ASP A 688 54.67 -23.61 5.69
N ASP A 689 53.53 -23.40 5.00
CA ASP A 689 52.44 -22.52 5.47
C ASP A 689 51.61 -23.14 6.61
N TYR A 690 51.06 -24.34 6.39
CA TYR A 690 50.12 -25.00 7.31
C TYR A 690 50.63 -26.35 7.76
N VAL A 691 51.82 -26.36 8.37
CA VAL A 691 52.57 -27.57 8.72
C VAL A 691 52.07 -28.20 10.02
N PHE A 692 51.82 -29.50 9.97
CA PHE A 692 51.59 -30.36 11.12
C PHE A 692 52.89 -31.07 11.51
N PRO A 693 53.29 -31.02 12.80
CA PRO A 693 54.54 -31.62 13.26
C PRO A 693 54.51 -33.14 13.15
N ILE A 694 55.68 -33.77 13.19
CA ILE A 694 55.84 -35.24 13.24
C ILE A 694 55.06 -35.84 14.43
N ARG A 695 54.80 -37.14 14.36
CA ARG A 695 53.87 -37.86 15.26
C ARG A 695 54.20 -37.66 16.74
N ASN A 696 53.56 -36.67 17.36
CA ASN A 696 53.50 -36.45 18.80
C ASN A 696 52.14 -35.85 19.16
N ILE A 697 51.41 -36.54 20.03
CA ILE A 697 50.05 -36.16 20.42
C ILE A 697 50.01 -34.88 21.28
N ASN A 698 51.13 -34.54 21.92
CA ASN A 698 51.25 -33.37 22.78
C ASN A 698 51.61 -32.08 22.02
N ASP A 699 51.91 -32.18 20.72
CA ASP A 699 52.38 -31.06 19.88
C ASP A 699 51.42 -30.76 18.72
N ALA A 700 50.11 -30.98 18.88
CA ALA A 700 49.15 -30.71 17.79
C ALA A 700 49.22 -29.26 17.30
N ALA A 701 49.37 -29.06 15.99
CA ALA A 701 49.29 -27.74 15.37
C ALA A 701 47.84 -27.41 15.01
N LYS A 702 47.43 -26.17 15.23
CA LYS A 702 46.13 -25.62 14.85
C LYS A 702 46.29 -24.62 13.71
N HIS A 703 45.61 -24.90 12.60
CA HIS A 703 45.62 -24.07 11.40
C HIS A 703 44.19 -23.71 10.99
N THR A 704 43.91 -22.42 10.85
CA THR A 704 42.61 -21.92 10.41
C THR A 704 42.76 -21.29 9.03
N ILE A 705 41.91 -21.74 8.10
CA ILE A 705 41.94 -21.35 6.69
C ILE A 705 40.55 -20.88 6.29
N ASN A 706 40.45 -19.64 5.82
CA ASN A 706 39.21 -19.10 5.25
C ASN A 706 38.94 -19.74 3.89
N VAL A 707 37.67 -20.07 3.64
CA VAL A 707 37.22 -20.56 2.34
C VAL A 707 36.84 -19.35 1.49
N THR A 708 37.71 -18.97 0.56
CA THR A 708 37.58 -17.74 -0.26
C THR A 708 36.26 -17.68 -1.04
N GLU A 709 35.77 -18.83 -1.51
CA GLU A 709 34.47 -18.99 -2.16
C GLU A 709 33.61 -19.97 -1.35
N PRO A 710 32.65 -19.49 -0.54
CA PRO A 710 31.83 -20.35 0.29
C PRO A 710 31.10 -21.40 -0.54
N SER A 711 31.34 -22.67 -0.25
CA SER A 711 30.80 -23.79 -1.02
C SER A 711 30.20 -24.84 -0.09
N ASN A 712 29.17 -25.54 -0.58
CA ASN A 712 28.64 -26.72 0.09
C ASN A 712 29.64 -27.89 0.06
N GLU A 713 30.55 -27.89 -0.90
CA GLU A 713 31.61 -28.89 -1.05
C GLU A 713 32.99 -28.22 -0.96
N VAL A 714 33.79 -28.60 0.04
CA VAL A 714 35.15 -28.11 0.24
C VAL A 714 36.15 -29.22 -0.08
N LYS A 715 37.11 -28.93 -0.95
CA LYS A 715 38.14 -29.86 -1.38
C LYS A 715 39.44 -29.59 -0.65
N VAL A 716 40.01 -30.58 0.03
CA VAL A 716 41.26 -30.45 0.79
C VAL A 716 42.30 -31.43 0.26
N ILE A 717 43.52 -30.95 0.04
CA ILE A 717 44.68 -31.79 -0.28
C ILE A 717 45.70 -31.67 0.85
N PHE A 718 46.19 -32.80 1.35
CA PHE A 718 47.28 -32.84 2.32
C PHE A 718 48.59 -33.24 1.64
N GLY A 719 49.66 -32.47 1.88
CA GLY A 719 51.01 -32.78 1.45
C GLY A 719 51.83 -33.47 2.55
N GLY A 720 52.95 -34.09 2.18
CA GLY A 720 53.83 -34.80 3.11
C GLY A 720 53.32 -36.20 3.50
N SER A 721 53.41 -36.55 4.78
CA SER A 721 52.93 -37.85 5.31
C SER A 721 51.44 -37.86 5.63
N GLU A 722 50.85 -39.03 5.89
CA GLU A 722 49.46 -39.15 6.38
C GLU A 722 49.24 -38.21 7.58
N VAL A 723 48.05 -37.65 7.74
CA VAL A 723 47.75 -36.67 8.80
C VAL A 723 46.65 -37.20 9.72
N VAL A 724 46.75 -36.93 11.02
CA VAL A 724 45.70 -37.22 12.02
C VAL A 724 45.22 -35.89 12.55
N ILE A 725 43.98 -35.52 12.21
CA ILE A 725 43.42 -34.18 12.45
C ILE A 725 41.94 -34.23 12.86
N GLN A 726 41.55 -33.24 13.67
CA GLN A 726 40.18 -32.80 13.88
C GLN A 726 39.90 -31.65 12.91
N ILE A 727 38.72 -31.65 12.28
CA ILE A 727 38.31 -30.60 11.34
C ILE A 727 37.05 -29.93 11.87
N MET A 728 37.18 -28.65 12.24
CA MET A 728 36.06 -27.77 12.56
C MET A 728 35.71 -26.94 11.33
N ILE A 729 34.43 -26.77 11.06
CA ILE A 729 33.92 -26.03 9.90
C ILE A 729 32.98 -24.95 10.40
N LYS A 730 33.31 -23.69 10.16
CA LYS A 730 32.29 -22.63 10.22
C LYS A 730 31.60 -22.54 8.88
N ALA A 731 30.29 -22.46 8.93
CA ALA A 731 29.44 -22.35 7.76
C ALA A 731 28.40 -21.25 7.96
N LYS A 732 27.85 -20.80 6.86
CA LYS A 732 26.64 -19.97 6.84
C LYS A 732 25.58 -20.64 5.99
N LYS A 733 24.35 -20.13 6.06
CA LYS A 733 23.33 -20.45 5.05
C LYS A 733 23.85 -20.04 3.67
N ALA A 734 23.65 -20.88 2.66
CA ALA A 734 23.98 -20.51 1.28
C ALA A 734 23.22 -19.23 0.91
N ASP A 735 23.95 -18.18 0.53
CA ASP A 735 23.31 -16.93 0.11
C ASP A 735 22.51 -17.21 -1.16
N GLN A 736 21.22 -16.86 -1.18
CA GLN A 736 20.41 -16.83 -2.40
C GLN A 736 20.50 -15.43 -3.04
N SER A 737 21.71 -14.94 -3.33
CA SER A 737 21.90 -13.57 -3.83
C SER A 737 22.33 -13.50 -5.30
N GLY A 738 21.41 -12.96 -6.13
CA GLY A 738 21.69 -11.92 -7.12
C GLY A 738 22.71 -12.19 -8.24
N ILE A 739 22.27 -12.95 -9.27
CA ILE A 739 22.82 -13.06 -10.64
C ILE A 739 24.31 -13.48 -10.72
N GLU A 740 24.52 -14.79 -10.91
CA GLU A 740 25.83 -15.40 -11.13
C GLU A 740 26.29 -15.36 -12.61
N ASP A 741 25.36 -15.24 -13.57
CA ASP A 741 25.63 -15.31 -15.01
C ASP A 741 25.02 -14.16 -15.81
N ILE A 742 25.81 -13.54 -16.70
CA ILE A 742 25.33 -12.65 -17.76
C ILE A 742 25.27 -13.48 -19.05
N VAL A 743 24.09 -14.01 -19.37
CA VAL A 743 23.89 -14.84 -20.57
C VAL A 743 23.74 -13.94 -21.80
N ILE A 744 24.70 -14.01 -22.72
CA ILE A 744 24.61 -13.40 -24.05
C ILE A 744 24.00 -14.44 -25.00
N ASP A 745 23.05 -14.02 -25.84
CA ASP A 745 22.52 -14.86 -26.93
C ASP A 745 23.69 -15.37 -27.79
N PRO A 746 23.93 -16.70 -27.87
CA PRO A 746 25.02 -17.26 -28.67
C PRO A 746 24.91 -16.91 -30.16
N ALA A 747 23.71 -16.62 -30.65
CA ALA A 747 23.47 -16.18 -32.03
C ALA A 747 23.86 -14.71 -32.27
N LYS A 748 24.10 -13.92 -31.21
CA LYS A 748 24.47 -12.50 -31.25
C LYS A 748 25.63 -12.19 -30.28
N PRO A 749 26.85 -12.70 -30.55
CA PRO A 749 28.00 -12.58 -29.64
C PRO A 749 28.50 -11.14 -29.42
N GLN A 750 28.03 -10.17 -30.22
CA GLN A 750 28.32 -8.74 -30.03
C GLN A 750 27.26 -8.03 -29.18
N GLY A 751 26.24 -8.74 -28.68
CA GLY A 751 25.07 -8.16 -28.03
C GLY A 751 24.07 -7.57 -29.03
N ASN A 752 23.02 -6.93 -28.52
CA ASN A 752 21.96 -6.31 -29.31
C ASN A 752 22.00 -4.77 -29.23
N GLY A 753 23.06 -4.21 -28.64
CA GLY A 753 23.26 -2.78 -28.47
C GLY A 753 22.35 -2.12 -27.43
N LYS A 754 21.47 -2.89 -26.79
CA LYS A 754 20.54 -2.41 -25.76
C LYS A 754 21.23 -2.33 -24.40
N ILE A 755 20.75 -1.41 -23.58
CA ILE A 755 21.28 -1.14 -22.25
C ILE A 755 20.29 -1.71 -21.26
N TYR A 756 20.75 -2.45 -20.27
CA TYR A 756 19.93 -3.06 -19.25
C TYR A 756 20.38 -2.56 -17.88
N ASN A 757 19.45 -2.39 -16.94
CA ASN A 757 19.83 -2.20 -15.54
C ASN A 757 20.30 -3.53 -14.94
N ILE A 758 20.75 -3.52 -13.68
CA ILE A 758 21.20 -4.73 -12.97
C ILE A 758 20.08 -5.77 -12.75
N MET A 759 18.82 -5.43 -13.05
CA MET A 759 17.65 -6.31 -13.00
C MET A 759 17.29 -6.91 -14.38
N GLY A 760 18.09 -6.66 -15.42
CA GLY A 760 17.85 -7.19 -16.76
C GLY A 760 16.75 -6.47 -17.55
N VAL A 761 16.30 -5.28 -17.12
CA VAL A 761 15.30 -4.46 -17.80
C VAL A 761 15.97 -3.52 -18.79
N GLU A 762 15.49 -3.48 -20.04
CA GLU A 762 16.00 -2.58 -21.08
C GLU A 762 15.71 -1.11 -20.74
N ILE A 763 16.75 -0.28 -20.70
CA ILE A 763 16.74 1.16 -20.43
C ILE A 763 17.15 1.92 -21.70
N LYS A 764 16.46 3.03 -21.98
CA LYS A 764 16.77 3.93 -23.10
C LYS A 764 17.51 5.16 -22.59
N GLU A 765 18.42 5.70 -23.40
CA GLU A 765 19.13 6.95 -23.09
C GLU A 765 18.16 8.15 -23.03
N PRO A 766 18.43 9.17 -22.19
CA PRO A 766 19.64 9.38 -21.38
C PRO A 766 19.67 8.52 -20.10
N LEU A 767 20.87 8.04 -19.75
CA LEU A 767 21.08 7.22 -18.55
C LEU A 767 21.37 8.11 -17.33
N LEU A 768 20.74 7.79 -16.20
CA LEU A 768 21.09 8.38 -14.90
C LEU A 768 22.40 7.76 -14.38
N PRO A 769 23.12 8.41 -13.45
CA PRO A 769 24.26 7.79 -12.77
C PRO A 769 23.88 6.42 -12.17
N GLY A 770 24.69 5.39 -12.45
CA GLY A 770 24.36 4.01 -12.06
C GLY A 770 25.17 2.94 -12.78
N ILE A 771 24.94 1.67 -12.41
CA ILE A 771 25.55 0.49 -13.02
C ILE A 771 24.58 -0.11 -14.03
N TYR A 772 25.05 -0.31 -15.25
CA TYR A 772 24.27 -0.85 -16.36
C TYR A 772 25.00 -1.99 -17.04
N ILE A 773 24.29 -2.78 -17.83
CA ILE A 773 24.80 -3.87 -18.65
C ILE A 773 24.52 -3.53 -20.11
N ARG A 774 25.56 -3.55 -20.95
CA ARG A 774 25.42 -3.45 -22.42
C ARG A 774 26.33 -4.48 -23.04
N ASP A 775 25.79 -5.25 -23.98
CA ASP A 775 26.53 -6.25 -24.75
C ASP A 775 27.35 -7.21 -23.85
N GLY A 776 26.73 -7.67 -22.76
CA GLY A 776 27.33 -8.58 -21.79
C GLY A 776 28.36 -7.96 -20.84
N LYS A 777 28.56 -6.63 -20.90
CA LYS A 777 29.54 -5.92 -20.07
C LYS A 777 28.86 -4.93 -19.14
N LYS A 778 29.32 -4.92 -17.88
CA LYS A 778 28.94 -3.89 -16.90
C LYS A 778 29.65 -2.58 -17.23
N PHE A 779 28.94 -1.46 -17.19
CA PHE A 779 29.51 -0.13 -17.28
C PHE A 779 28.82 0.83 -16.31
N ILE A 780 29.52 1.90 -15.94
CA ILE A 780 29.07 2.87 -14.95
C ILE A 780 28.83 4.19 -15.66
N VAL A 781 27.65 4.76 -15.49
CA VAL A 781 27.36 6.15 -15.80
C VAL A 781 27.60 6.93 -14.52
N LYS A 782 28.46 7.96 -14.58
CA LYS A 782 28.86 8.76 -13.42
C LYS A 782 28.00 10.00 -13.28
#